data_AF-A0AAD7KWS1-F1
#
_entry.id   AF-A0AAD7KWS1-F1
#
_cell.length_a   1.000
_cell.length_b   1.000
_cell.length_c   1.000
_cell.angle_alpha   90.00
_cell.angle_beta   90.00
_cell.angle_gamma   90.00
#
_symmetry.space_group_name_H-M   'P 1'
#
loop_
_entity.id
_entity.type
_entity.pdbx_description
1 polymer ?
#
loop_
_entity_poly.entity_id
_entity_poly.type
_entity_poly.pdbx_seq_one_letter_code
_entity_poly.pdbx_strand_id
1 'polypeptide(L)'
;MAAAVVGRVVLSSVLVVLFDKIAKPEVVNFFKGKNLDHEELLRRLKTALLAVNPVLNDAEKKQIQDPAAKEWLDDLNDAVYHADDLVDEIETRVRTAAKEDVLDRIELIAKNKGVLEREEGVGKKFSDKIPSTSLLEAWDVVGREQDKAVIVNLLLSDDEIGNKISVIPIVGMSGIGKTTLAQLVYDDDKVNQRFDLKAWVCVSEELDVLKVTKTILEEVTSKTVLEEVTPKTVLKDVKSCSCNSKNLNGIQLDLKERLKGKKFLIVLDDVWNENYDNWEFLKRPFKYGAEGSKIIVTTRSEKYPVLEKIGRDIMKKCGGLPLAAKTLGGLLRSKYDVEEWNSILKSDMWNLSENESKIVPALRLSYQYLPSNLKRCFMYCSIFPKDYQFVKEDLILLWMAENFLLPRKREKRLEEVGDEYFHDLASRSFFQPKGGSRGRSIFVMHDLIHDLAKYVAGEFCFMSEGDDVHEVTKNTRYLSYKQKHPVLKDFEGFSEIKNLRTLLSQNDILSQNKCGVLYLQEHCPIILPKLKYLRVLSLPCGDFETLPNTIGELIHLRYLDLSFSKIKELTESVCDLYNLQTLKLEQCESLNILPSAMPNLINLRHLDIARSGIKELPKGMSELNSLQFLSDFSVGKNKVGARIGELGKLPDLRGELSISNLEYVVNSKDASEARLKDKKYIEDLQLRWGSDTDIDDSECEKDILDQLQPHTCLKILSIEGYRGTTFPGWLGHASYHNMVFLNIDGCKYCCLLPSLGQLPFLKNLKIEGLHGLVIIGHEFYKNDDNSSSTTLFPALEKLSFDDMPVWEEWSSLEGVQGDVFPRLRSLSVTNCPRLTRGLPHHLPALEYLEIDGCPNLVSSLPRSLEIHDLSIKNCESLKLLQHLEQEELPRLIRSLKIEGCYLVESVCEAMAMYNNDFTPCLEELSISSCSSSISFPEGLPDSLKTLEISYCENLEFPQQYYHVSLESLQIIESCNSLATLGIEAFPSLKILIIEGCENLQSVSEGGVTLHVSTILWKASNLIASKGLRSFEWENFSLRTMMNSLLNRWTSRMQGLILLKNCFSNQKIPSG
;
A
#
# COMPACT_ATOMS: atom_id res chain seq x y z
N MET A 1 -46.61 -7.60 -2.72
CA MET A 1 -46.35 -6.32 -2.04
C MET A 1 -45.88 -6.61 -0.61
N ALA A 2 -44.59 -6.89 -0.43
CA ALA A 2 -43.99 -7.14 0.88
C ALA A 2 -42.49 -6.80 0.82
N ALA A 3 -42.17 -5.54 1.08
CA ALA A 3 -40.80 -5.04 1.14
C ALA A 3 -40.71 -4.03 2.31
N ALA A 4 -40.51 -4.56 3.52
CA ALA A 4 -40.36 -3.74 4.72
C ALA A 4 -38.96 -3.08 4.69
N VAL A 5 -38.93 -1.82 4.25
CA VAL A 5 -37.70 -1.05 4.02
C VAL A 5 -37.03 -0.67 5.33
N VAL A 6 -35.70 -0.71 5.33
CA VAL A 6 -34.84 -0.33 6.45
C VAL A 6 -33.59 0.35 5.89
N GLY A 7 -33.12 1.41 6.54
CA GLY A 7 -31.73 1.86 6.38
C GLY A 7 -31.52 3.31 5.98
N ARG A 8 -32.58 4.07 5.67
CA ARG A 8 -32.49 5.50 5.32
C ARG A 8 -32.18 6.34 6.57
N VAL A 9 -30.89 6.36 6.94
CA VAL A 9 -30.25 7.27 7.91
C VAL A 9 -29.16 8.03 7.17
N VAL A 10 -29.61 8.98 6.34
CA VAL A 10 -28.79 9.63 5.29
C VAL A 10 -28.94 11.15 5.34
N LEU A 11 -30.11 11.65 5.75
CA LEU A 11 -30.50 13.06 5.59
C LEU A 11 -29.66 14.00 6.45
N SER A 12 -29.37 13.64 7.70
CA SER A 12 -28.66 14.51 8.66
C SER A 12 -27.33 15.03 8.11
N SER A 13 -26.56 14.20 7.41
CA SER A 13 -25.30 14.59 6.78
C SER A 13 -25.45 15.20 5.38
N VAL A 14 -26.66 15.29 4.79
CA VAL A 14 -26.90 16.11 3.57
C VAL A 14 -27.24 17.53 4.02
N LEU A 15 -28.11 17.65 5.03
CA LEU A 15 -28.50 18.93 5.64
C LEU A 15 -27.26 19.71 6.07
N VAL A 16 -26.27 19.07 6.72
CA VAL A 16 -24.98 19.70 7.08
C VAL A 16 -24.21 20.21 5.85
N VAL A 17 -23.98 19.37 4.83
CA VAL A 17 -23.30 19.78 3.59
C VAL A 17 -24.02 20.95 2.92
N LEU A 18 -25.36 20.88 2.86
CA LEU A 18 -26.22 21.89 2.25
C LEU A 18 -26.19 23.21 3.02
N PHE A 19 -26.21 23.18 4.36
CA PHE A 19 -26.03 24.38 5.20
C PHE A 19 -24.66 25.03 4.95
N ASP A 20 -23.58 24.26 4.91
CA ASP A 20 -22.23 24.77 4.68
C ASP A 20 -22.07 25.36 3.27
N LYS A 21 -22.62 24.71 2.23
CA LYS A 21 -22.66 25.26 0.86
C LYS A 21 -23.49 26.54 0.76
N ILE A 22 -24.69 26.58 1.35
CA ILE A 22 -25.57 27.76 1.37
C ILE A 22 -24.92 28.93 2.12
N ALA A 23 -24.07 28.65 3.12
CA ALA A 23 -23.34 29.67 3.86
C ALA A 23 -22.10 30.25 3.13
N LYS A 24 -21.70 29.70 1.97
CA LYS A 24 -20.54 30.21 1.20
C LYS A 24 -20.77 31.66 0.75
N PRO A 25 -19.77 32.55 0.87
CA PRO A 25 -19.87 33.93 0.40
C PRO A 25 -20.26 34.04 -1.09
N GLU A 26 -19.76 33.15 -1.96
CA GLU A 26 -20.14 33.12 -3.38
C GLU A 26 -21.65 32.95 -3.58
N VAL A 27 -22.26 31.95 -2.92
CA VAL A 27 -23.69 31.64 -3.03
C VAL A 27 -24.53 32.76 -2.42
N VAL A 28 -24.15 33.24 -1.23
CA VAL A 28 -24.82 34.36 -0.56
C VAL A 28 -24.77 35.64 -1.41
N ASN A 29 -23.64 35.93 -2.05
CA ASN A 29 -23.49 37.13 -2.87
C ASN A 29 -24.23 37.03 -4.22
N PHE A 30 -24.33 35.84 -4.83
CA PHE A 30 -25.17 35.60 -6.00
C PHE A 30 -26.65 35.93 -5.74
N PHE A 31 -27.18 35.50 -4.59
CA PHE A 31 -28.55 35.83 -4.21
C PHE A 31 -28.73 37.32 -3.90
N LYS A 32 -27.77 37.96 -3.21
CA LYS A 32 -27.78 39.42 -2.97
C LYS A 32 -27.73 40.25 -4.26
N GLY A 33 -26.96 39.80 -5.27
CA GLY A 33 -26.76 40.52 -6.52
C GLY A 33 -27.98 40.58 -7.45
N LYS A 34 -29.03 39.78 -7.20
CA LYS A 34 -30.20 39.67 -8.09
C LYS A 34 -31.43 40.49 -7.70
N ASN A 35 -31.35 41.25 -6.61
CA ASN A 35 -32.37 42.23 -6.21
C ASN A 35 -33.82 41.68 -6.13
N LEU A 36 -33.94 40.43 -5.69
CA LEU A 36 -35.19 39.69 -5.45
C LEU A 36 -35.39 39.50 -3.94
N ASP A 37 -36.62 39.20 -3.52
CA ASP A 37 -36.98 38.94 -2.11
C ASP A 37 -36.41 37.58 -1.64
N HIS A 38 -35.09 37.55 -1.40
CA HIS A 38 -34.28 36.33 -1.34
C HIS A 38 -33.51 36.15 -0.04
N GLU A 39 -33.40 37.17 0.80
CA GLU A 39 -33.17 36.91 2.22
C GLU A 39 -34.34 36.10 2.80
N GLU A 40 -35.59 36.38 2.40
CA GLU A 40 -36.74 35.56 2.82
C GLU A 40 -36.68 34.13 2.28
N LEU A 41 -36.27 33.88 1.02
CA LEU A 41 -36.12 32.51 0.51
C LEU A 41 -34.96 31.74 1.17
N LEU A 42 -33.79 32.36 1.34
CA LEU A 42 -32.66 31.73 2.05
C LEU A 42 -33.01 31.49 3.53
N ARG A 43 -33.67 32.44 4.18
CA ARG A 43 -34.17 32.32 5.55
C ARG A 43 -35.24 31.23 5.65
N ARG A 44 -36.18 31.13 4.70
CA ARG A 44 -37.19 30.06 4.64
C ARG A 44 -36.56 28.69 4.47
N LEU A 45 -35.66 28.52 3.50
CA LEU A 45 -34.95 27.26 3.29
C LEU A 45 -34.18 26.87 4.55
N LYS A 46 -33.38 27.80 5.11
CA LYS A 46 -32.65 27.56 6.37
C LYS A 46 -33.58 27.24 7.54
N THR A 47 -34.74 27.91 7.66
CA THR A 47 -35.74 27.67 8.71
C THR A 47 -36.41 26.31 8.54
N ALA A 48 -36.76 25.92 7.31
CA ALA A 48 -37.38 24.62 7.01
C ALA A 48 -36.40 23.46 7.33
N LEU A 49 -35.15 23.55 6.86
CA LEU A 49 -34.11 22.57 7.16
C LEU A 49 -33.82 22.49 8.68
N LEU A 50 -33.83 23.63 9.39
CA LEU A 50 -33.69 23.68 10.85
C LEU A 50 -34.92 23.13 11.61
N ALA A 51 -36.13 23.26 11.07
CA ALA A 51 -37.36 22.69 11.65
C ALA A 51 -37.46 21.17 11.44
N VAL A 52 -36.89 20.66 10.34
CA VAL A 52 -36.82 19.23 10.01
C VAL A 52 -35.78 18.49 10.87
N ASN A 53 -34.62 19.09 11.12
CA ASN A 53 -33.49 18.40 11.75
C ASN A 53 -33.80 17.77 13.14
N PRO A 54 -34.62 18.37 14.04
CA PRO A 54 -34.98 17.76 15.32
C PRO A 54 -35.88 16.51 15.19
N VAL A 55 -36.83 16.52 14.25
CA VAL A 55 -37.77 15.39 14.05
C VAL A 55 -37.15 14.26 13.21
N LEU A 56 -36.08 14.56 12.47
CA LEU A 56 -35.40 13.62 11.60
C LEU A 56 -35.00 12.32 12.33
N ASN A 57 -34.30 12.43 13.47
CA ASN A 57 -33.80 11.26 14.23
C ASN A 57 -34.92 10.38 14.84
N ASP A 58 -36.16 10.88 14.88
CA ASP A 58 -37.34 10.16 15.36
C ASP A 58 -38.07 9.49 14.18
N ALA A 59 -38.28 10.21 13.08
CA ALA A 59 -38.77 9.64 11.82
C ALA A 59 -37.85 8.52 11.31
N GLU A 60 -36.51 8.72 11.35
CA GLU A 60 -35.51 7.72 10.96
C GLU A 60 -35.57 6.43 11.81
N LYS A 61 -36.15 6.47 13.02
CA LYS A 61 -36.43 5.27 13.83
C LYS A 61 -37.80 4.68 13.49
N LYS A 62 -38.83 5.54 13.36
CA LYS A 62 -40.22 5.13 13.13
C LYS A 62 -40.49 4.52 11.77
N GLN A 63 -39.73 4.88 10.73
CA GLN A 63 -39.86 4.32 9.37
C GLN A 63 -39.87 2.79 9.26
N ILE A 64 -39.34 2.09 10.28
CA ILE A 64 -39.30 0.62 10.37
C ILE A 64 -40.70 0.03 10.63
N GLN A 65 -41.60 0.79 11.27
CA GLN A 65 -42.94 0.37 11.70
C GLN A 65 -44.07 1.28 11.17
N ASP A 66 -43.74 2.49 10.73
CA ASP A 66 -44.68 3.51 10.24
C ASP A 66 -44.41 3.82 8.75
N PRO A 67 -45.28 3.37 7.83
CA PRO A 67 -45.15 3.66 6.41
C PRO A 67 -45.24 5.15 6.04
N ALA A 68 -45.99 5.97 6.80
CA ALA A 68 -46.13 7.40 6.52
C ALA A 68 -44.87 8.17 6.93
N ALA A 69 -44.22 7.77 8.03
CA ALA A 69 -42.90 8.28 8.40
C ALA A 69 -41.83 7.92 7.35
N LYS A 70 -41.94 6.76 6.69
CA LYS A 70 -41.07 6.38 5.57
C LYS A 70 -41.33 7.23 4.32
N GLU A 71 -42.58 7.36 3.88
CA GLU A 71 -42.96 8.17 2.70
C GLU A 71 -42.49 9.63 2.85
N TRP A 72 -42.68 10.22 4.03
CA TRP A 72 -42.20 11.57 4.34
C TRP A 72 -40.67 11.71 4.29
N LEU A 73 -39.91 10.70 4.74
CA LEU A 73 -38.44 10.69 4.60
C LEU A 73 -38.00 10.53 3.15
N ASP A 74 -38.77 9.82 2.32
CA ASP A 74 -38.44 9.58 0.92
C ASP A 74 -38.61 10.87 0.10
N ASP A 75 -39.72 11.60 0.27
CA ASP A 75 -39.94 12.93 -0.31
C ASP A 75 -38.90 13.95 0.18
N LEU A 76 -38.58 13.92 1.48
CA LEU A 76 -37.58 14.82 2.08
C LEU A 76 -36.16 14.54 1.54
N ASN A 77 -35.82 13.29 1.25
CA ASN A 77 -34.57 12.96 0.56
C ASN A 77 -34.54 13.60 -0.83
N ASP A 78 -35.56 13.40 -1.67
CA ASP A 78 -35.55 13.90 -3.04
C ASP A 78 -35.42 15.43 -3.08
N ALA A 79 -36.20 16.14 -2.26
CA ALA A 79 -36.15 17.60 -2.12
C ALA A 79 -34.78 18.11 -1.64
N VAL A 80 -34.13 17.43 -0.70
CA VAL A 80 -32.81 17.82 -0.17
C VAL A 80 -31.69 17.51 -1.17
N TYR A 81 -31.81 16.43 -1.97
CA TYR A 81 -30.89 16.16 -3.08
C TYR A 81 -31.02 17.21 -4.19
N HIS A 82 -32.24 17.58 -4.61
CA HIS A 82 -32.43 18.66 -5.59
C HIS A 82 -31.93 20.02 -5.09
N ALA A 83 -32.08 20.33 -3.80
CA ALA A 83 -31.49 21.53 -3.22
C ALA A 83 -29.95 21.53 -3.24
N ASP A 84 -29.31 20.38 -2.97
CA ASP A 84 -27.85 20.20 -3.04
C ASP A 84 -27.30 20.33 -4.47
N ASP A 85 -28.04 19.84 -5.47
CA ASP A 85 -27.67 20.01 -6.88
C ASP A 85 -27.88 21.46 -7.38
N LEU A 86 -28.99 22.11 -7.02
CA LEU A 86 -29.23 23.53 -7.39
C LEU A 86 -28.20 24.49 -6.77
N VAL A 87 -27.72 24.21 -5.55
CA VAL A 87 -26.67 25.03 -4.92
C VAL A 87 -25.31 24.83 -5.58
N ASP A 88 -24.96 23.59 -6.00
CA ASP A 88 -23.77 23.34 -6.82
C ASP A 88 -23.84 24.04 -8.19
N GLU A 89 -25.01 24.06 -8.83
CA GLU A 89 -25.20 24.77 -10.11
C GLU A 89 -24.93 26.28 -9.94
N ILE A 90 -25.43 26.89 -8.85
CA ILE A 90 -25.20 28.30 -8.53
C ILE A 90 -23.72 28.57 -8.25
N GLU A 91 -23.07 27.75 -7.42
CA GLU A 91 -21.64 27.88 -7.11
C GLU A 91 -20.78 27.80 -8.39
N THR A 92 -21.17 26.96 -9.34
CA THR A 92 -20.48 26.82 -10.63
C THR A 92 -20.72 28.03 -11.55
N ARG A 93 -21.97 28.47 -11.70
CA ARG A 93 -22.33 29.64 -12.52
C ARG A 93 -21.69 30.95 -12.01
N VAL A 94 -21.46 31.07 -10.70
CA VAL A 94 -20.72 32.20 -10.11
C VAL A 94 -19.26 32.22 -10.55
N ARG A 95 -18.62 31.05 -10.66
CA ARG A 95 -17.20 30.92 -11.04
C ARG A 95 -16.99 31.14 -12.54
N THR A 96 -17.89 30.65 -13.39
CA THR A 96 -17.76 30.84 -14.86
C THR A 96 -18.07 32.27 -15.30
N ALA A 97 -19.05 32.93 -14.69
CA ALA A 97 -19.42 34.32 -14.98
C ALA A 97 -18.33 35.36 -14.59
N ALA A 98 -17.21 34.95 -14.02
CA ALA A 98 -16.10 35.84 -13.66
C ALA A 98 -15.16 36.18 -14.84
N LYS A 99 -15.26 35.49 -16.00
CA LYS A 99 -14.36 35.70 -17.16
C LYS A 99 -14.89 36.66 -18.24
N GLU A 100 -16.21 36.84 -18.38
CA GLU A 100 -16.78 37.66 -19.47
C GLU A 100 -17.90 38.63 -19.02
N ASP A 101 -17.69 39.91 -19.33
CA ASP A 101 -18.70 40.92 -19.67
C ASP A 101 -19.93 41.11 -18.75
N VAL A 102 -19.72 41.15 -17.42
CA VAL A 102 -20.80 41.49 -16.46
C VAL A 102 -20.78 42.96 -16.02
N LEU A 103 -19.61 43.63 -16.07
CA LEU A 103 -19.43 45.01 -15.55
C LEU A 103 -20.29 46.05 -16.28
N ASP A 104 -20.25 46.07 -17.61
CA ASP A 104 -20.99 47.04 -18.44
C ASP A 104 -22.51 46.89 -18.33
N ARG A 105 -23.00 45.73 -17.85
CA ARG A 105 -24.43 45.48 -17.55
C ARG A 105 -24.80 45.82 -16.10
N ILE A 106 -23.82 45.98 -15.21
CA ILE A 106 -24.01 46.35 -13.79
C ILE A 106 -24.10 47.87 -13.59
N GLU A 107 -23.32 48.68 -14.32
CA GLU A 107 -23.34 50.15 -14.15
C GLU A 107 -24.71 50.78 -14.39
N LEU A 108 -25.54 50.19 -15.27
CA LEU A 108 -26.89 50.70 -15.56
C LEU A 108 -27.86 50.61 -14.37
N ILE A 109 -27.58 49.73 -13.40
CA ILE A 109 -28.45 49.45 -12.24
C ILE A 109 -27.86 50.05 -10.94
N ALA A 110 -26.57 50.39 -10.91
CA ALA A 110 -25.83 50.81 -9.73
C ALA A 110 -26.10 52.27 -9.27
N LYS A 111 -27.33 52.61 -8.87
CA LYS A 111 -27.64 53.88 -8.18
C LYS A 111 -28.44 53.69 -6.88
N ASN A 112 -27.79 54.10 -5.76
CA ASN A 112 -28.34 54.42 -4.41
C ASN A 112 -28.16 53.42 -3.25
N LYS A 113 -26.91 53.26 -2.78
CA LYS A 113 -26.38 53.51 -1.39
C LYS A 113 -27.38 53.54 -0.18
N GLY A 114 -27.14 52.94 1.00
CA GLY A 114 -26.05 52.06 1.51
C GLY A 114 -25.85 52.06 3.07
N VAL A 115 -24.95 51.20 3.62
CA VAL A 115 -24.41 51.05 5.04
C VAL A 115 -25.44 50.65 6.16
N LEU A 116 -25.20 50.06 7.36
CA LEU A 116 -24.09 49.61 8.28
C LEU A 116 -24.26 48.09 8.67
N GLU A 117 -23.53 47.29 9.49
CA GLU A 117 -22.65 47.36 10.72
C GLU A 117 -23.41 47.49 12.09
N ARG A 118 -23.04 46.92 13.27
CA ARG A 118 -21.91 46.10 13.87
C ARG A 118 -22.39 45.51 15.27
N GLU A 119 -21.78 44.65 16.13
CA GLU A 119 -20.53 43.81 16.22
C GLU A 119 -20.68 42.53 17.15
N GLU A 120 -19.98 42.36 18.31
CA GLU A 120 -19.75 41.06 19.05
C GLU A 120 -19.81 41.08 20.63
N GLY A 121 -19.57 39.93 21.34
CA GLY A 121 -19.24 39.92 22.81
C GLY A 121 -18.98 38.59 23.61
N VAL A 122 -17.73 38.09 23.66
CA VAL A 122 -16.90 37.51 24.80
C VAL A 122 -17.40 36.35 25.77
N GLY A 123 -16.47 35.57 26.37
CA GLY A 123 -16.72 34.44 27.33
C GLY A 123 -15.63 34.17 28.44
N LYS A 124 -15.37 32.88 28.80
CA LYS A 124 -14.59 32.26 29.96
C LYS A 124 -15.47 31.80 31.15
N LYS A 125 -15.10 30.87 32.08
CA LYS A 125 -13.80 30.35 32.60
C LYS A 125 -13.96 28.93 33.23
N PHE A 126 -12.86 28.22 33.60
CA PHE A 126 -12.85 26.95 34.40
C PHE A 126 -11.76 26.98 35.52
N SER A 127 -11.62 25.93 36.34
CA SER A 127 -11.00 25.95 37.70
C SER A 127 -9.87 24.94 37.96
N ASP A 128 -8.90 25.32 38.80
CA ASP A 128 -7.77 24.49 39.28
C ASP A 128 -8.10 23.59 40.49
N LYS A 129 -7.19 22.65 40.83
CA LYS A 129 -7.37 21.57 41.82
C LYS A 129 -6.07 21.36 42.63
N ILE A 130 -6.17 20.89 43.89
CA ILE A 130 -5.02 20.76 44.82
C ILE A 130 -4.49 19.30 44.84
N PRO A 131 -3.15 19.05 44.88
CA PRO A 131 -2.57 17.69 44.93
C PRO A 131 -2.72 16.97 46.30
N SER A 132 -2.61 15.63 46.29
CA SER A 132 -2.45 14.81 47.50
C SER A 132 -0.98 14.68 47.96
N THR A 133 -0.75 14.26 49.20
CA THR A 133 0.58 13.99 49.78
C THR A 133 0.57 12.69 50.58
N SER A 134 1.73 12.16 50.98
CA SER A 134 1.81 10.94 51.81
C SER A 134 1.56 11.15 53.31
N LEU A 135 1.38 12.39 53.78
CA LEU A 135 1.22 12.66 55.22
C LEU A 135 -0.20 12.32 55.70
N LEU A 136 -0.28 11.64 56.86
CA LEU A 136 -1.53 11.23 57.50
C LEU A 136 -1.48 11.53 59.01
N GLU A 137 -2.48 12.23 59.54
CA GLU A 137 -2.66 12.36 61.00
C GLU A 137 -3.40 11.11 61.51
N ALA A 138 -2.66 10.23 62.19
CA ALA A 138 -3.04 8.83 62.40
C ALA A 138 -4.18 8.57 63.41
N TRP A 139 -4.89 9.60 63.89
CA TRP A 139 -5.87 9.47 65.00
C TRP A 139 -7.34 9.45 64.54
N ASP A 140 -7.65 9.82 63.28
CA ASP A 140 -9.03 9.89 62.75
C ASP A 140 -9.47 8.65 61.93
N VAL A 141 -8.62 7.63 61.77
CA VAL A 141 -8.96 6.43 60.99
C VAL A 141 -9.57 5.35 61.87
N VAL A 142 -10.76 4.86 61.49
CA VAL A 142 -11.46 3.75 62.18
C VAL A 142 -11.85 2.65 61.20
N GLY A 143 -11.61 1.39 61.57
CA GLY A 143 -12.23 0.22 60.93
C GLY A 143 -11.57 -0.33 59.66
N ARG A 144 -10.37 0.12 59.29
CA ARG A 144 -9.66 -0.32 58.06
C ARG A 144 -8.55 -1.36 58.25
N GLU A 145 -8.36 -1.88 59.47
CA GLU A 145 -7.26 -2.81 59.80
C GLU A 145 -7.24 -4.09 58.96
N GLN A 146 -8.41 -4.62 58.59
CA GLN A 146 -8.51 -5.83 57.77
C GLN A 146 -8.07 -5.57 56.32
N ASP A 147 -8.51 -4.46 55.72
CA ASP A 147 -8.09 -4.03 54.38
C ASP A 147 -6.58 -3.76 54.35
N LYS A 148 -6.05 -3.07 55.37
CA LYS A 148 -4.62 -2.81 55.53
C LYS A 148 -3.82 -4.12 55.59
N ALA A 149 -4.24 -5.07 56.43
CA ALA A 149 -3.54 -6.33 56.62
C ALA A 149 -3.46 -7.16 55.32
N VAL A 150 -4.52 -7.17 54.50
CA VAL A 150 -4.51 -7.85 53.19
C VAL A 150 -3.47 -7.24 52.26
N ILE A 151 -3.42 -5.91 52.13
CA ILE A 151 -2.48 -5.25 51.21
C ILE A 151 -1.03 -5.36 51.72
N VAL A 152 -0.80 -5.25 53.03
CA VAL A 152 0.53 -5.50 53.64
C VAL A 152 1.01 -6.93 53.35
N ASN A 153 0.13 -7.94 53.44
CA ASN A 153 0.51 -9.32 53.08
C ASN A 153 0.89 -9.46 51.59
N LEU A 154 0.18 -8.79 50.67
CA LEU A 154 0.48 -8.80 49.22
C LEU A 154 1.77 -8.03 48.86
N LEU A 155 2.21 -7.10 49.70
CA LEU A 155 3.52 -6.43 49.58
C LEU A 155 4.66 -7.28 50.12
N LEU A 156 4.39 -8.11 51.14
CA LEU A 156 5.38 -8.98 51.76
C LEU A 156 5.57 -10.31 51.02
N SER A 157 4.55 -10.83 50.33
CA SER A 157 4.68 -12.02 49.47
C SER A 157 5.63 -11.80 48.30
N ASP A 158 6.54 -12.73 48.07
CA ASP A 158 7.24 -12.87 46.80
C ASP A 158 6.40 -13.80 45.91
N ASP A 159 6.15 -13.41 44.65
CA ASP A 159 5.07 -13.97 43.84
C ASP A 159 5.58 -15.12 42.93
N GLU A 160 5.01 -16.33 43.02
CA GLU A 160 5.49 -17.55 42.32
C GLU A 160 5.34 -17.54 40.77
N ILE A 161 4.95 -16.42 40.18
CA ILE A 161 4.74 -16.25 38.74
C ILE A 161 5.78 -15.25 38.23
N GLY A 162 6.62 -15.66 37.26
CA GLY A 162 7.88 -15.01 36.85
C GLY A 162 7.81 -13.60 36.22
N ASN A 163 6.99 -12.70 36.77
CA ASN A 163 6.99 -11.27 36.50
C ASN A 163 7.86 -10.56 37.54
N LYS A 164 8.99 -9.99 37.11
CA LYS A 164 9.99 -9.34 37.97
C LYS A 164 9.48 -8.14 38.81
N ILE A 165 8.29 -7.62 38.49
CA ILE A 165 7.60 -6.51 39.19
C ILE A 165 6.13 -6.88 39.31
N SER A 166 5.53 -6.63 40.47
CA SER A 166 4.11 -6.90 40.74
C SER A 166 3.36 -5.60 41.07
N VAL A 167 2.08 -5.51 40.66
CA VAL A 167 1.29 -4.27 40.70
C VAL A 167 -0.03 -4.50 41.43
N ILE A 168 -0.27 -3.71 42.48
CA ILE A 168 -1.42 -3.85 43.39
C ILE A 168 -2.39 -2.67 43.18
N PRO A 169 -3.58 -2.90 42.60
CA PRO A 169 -4.58 -1.85 42.42
C PRO A 169 -5.45 -1.65 43.67
N ILE A 170 -5.69 -0.39 44.05
CA ILE A 170 -6.66 0.01 45.07
C ILE A 170 -7.75 0.81 44.36
N VAL A 171 -8.98 0.29 44.33
CA VAL A 171 -10.04 0.76 43.41
C VAL A 171 -11.32 1.09 44.17
N GLY A 172 -12.16 1.95 43.58
CA GLY A 172 -13.46 2.37 44.11
C GLY A 172 -13.75 3.84 43.88
N MET A 173 -14.91 4.30 44.34
CA MET A 173 -15.45 5.63 44.06
C MET A 173 -14.62 6.80 44.65
N SER A 174 -14.99 8.04 44.27
CA SER A 174 -14.41 9.26 44.84
C SER A 174 -14.74 9.37 46.34
N GLY A 175 -13.78 9.79 47.17
CA GLY A 175 -14.00 10.00 48.62
C GLY A 175 -14.05 8.75 49.50
N ILE A 176 -14.03 7.53 48.94
CA ILE A 176 -14.20 6.26 49.70
C ILE A 176 -12.99 5.86 50.59
N GLY A 177 -11.95 6.71 50.67
CA GLY A 177 -10.76 6.48 51.50
C GLY A 177 -9.61 5.69 50.83
N LYS A 178 -9.58 5.58 49.48
CA LYS A 178 -8.48 4.87 48.76
C LYS A 178 -7.09 5.40 49.09
N THR A 179 -6.91 6.71 48.96
CA THR A 179 -5.65 7.41 49.25
C THR A 179 -5.26 7.20 50.71
N THR A 180 -6.22 7.30 51.64
CA THR A 180 -6.05 7.01 53.07
C THR A 180 -5.57 5.57 53.33
N LEU A 181 -6.18 4.58 52.67
CA LEU A 181 -5.75 3.18 52.77
C LEU A 181 -4.35 2.97 52.19
N ALA A 182 -4.03 3.62 51.07
CA ALA A 182 -2.70 3.58 50.47
C ALA A 182 -1.63 4.23 51.36
N GLN A 183 -1.93 5.35 52.03
CA GLN A 183 -1.06 6.01 53.02
C GLN A 183 -0.80 5.08 54.23
N LEU A 184 -1.86 4.52 54.83
CA LEU A 184 -1.79 3.59 55.98
C LEU A 184 -0.96 2.32 55.73
N VAL A 185 -0.93 1.87 54.47
CA VAL A 185 -0.12 0.74 54.01
C VAL A 185 1.31 1.19 53.69
N TYR A 186 1.48 2.34 53.05
CA TYR A 186 2.79 2.89 52.69
C TYR A 186 3.63 3.15 53.94
N ASP A 187 3.04 3.67 55.02
CA ASP A 187 3.77 4.02 56.25
C ASP A 187 3.86 2.87 57.28
N ASP A 188 3.45 1.65 56.94
CA ASP A 188 3.56 0.49 57.85
C ASP A 188 5.02 0.05 58.07
N ASP A 189 5.41 -0.18 59.32
CA ASP A 189 6.78 -0.58 59.70
C ASP A 189 7.30 -1.81 58.96
N LYS A 190 6.45 -2.79 58.66
CA LYS A 190 6.86 -4.02 57.95
C LYS A 190 7.09 -3.75 56.46
N VAL A 191 6.35 -2.80 55.90
CA VAL A 191 6.52 -2.33 54.52
C VAL A 191 7.77 -1.45 54.43
N ASN A 192 7.99 -0.56 55.39
CA ASN A 192 9.20 0.27 55.50
C ASN A 192 10.50 -0.57 55.54
N GLN A 193 10.49 -1.73 56.19
CA GLN A 193 11.64 -2.63 56.29
C GLN A 193 11.88 -3.52 55.04
N ARG A 194 11.00 -3.49 54.03
CA ARG A 194 11.01 -4.43 52.88
C ARG A 194 11.53 -3.83 51.56
N PHE A 195 11.62 -2.50 51.45
CA PHE A 195 11.94 -1.80 50.19
C PHE A 195 13.03 -0.73 50.37
N ASP A 196 14.12 -0.84 49.61
CA ASP A 196 15.27 0.07 49.63
C ASP A 196 14.91 1.50 49.18
N LEU A 197 13.86 1.63 48.37
CA LEU A 197 13.40 2.88 47.78
C LEU A 197 11.87 2.96 47.85
N LYS A 198 11.37 4.09 48.38
CA LYS A 198 9.93 4.41 48.44
C LYS A 198 9.67 5.76 47.78
N ALA A 199 8.67 5.84 46.90
CA ALA A 199 8.22 7.09 46.27
C ALA A 199 6.68 7.18 46.23
N TRP A 200 6.14 8.39 46.36
CA TRP A 200 4.71 8.68 46.28
C TRP A 200 4.45 9.77 45.23
N VAL A 201 3.57 9.51 44.26
CA VAL A 201 3.26 10.46 43.18
C VAL A 201 1.75 10.54 42.93
N CYS A 202 1.18 11.72 43.17
CA CYS A 202 -0.16 12.07 42.69
C CYS A 202 -0.12 12.27 41.16
N VAL A 203 -1.00 11.58 40.45
CA VAL A 203 -1.11 11.67 38.99
C VAL A 203 -2.25 12.64 38.61
N SER A 204 -2.06 13.39 37.52
CA SER A 204 -3.09 14.30 36.99
C SER A 204 -4.14 13.55 36.16
N GLU A 205 -5.28 14.21 35.89
CA GLU A 205 -6.36 13.65 35.06
C GLU A 205 -5.87 13.20 33.66
N GLU A 206 -4.82 13.86 33.13
CA GLU A 206 -3.98 13.33 32.07
C GLU A 206 -2.62 12.80 32.60
N LEU A 207 -2.24 11.59 32.18
CA LEU A 207 -0.95 10.95 32.49
C LEU A 207 0.17 11.51 31.60
N ASP A 208 0.80 12.59 32.06
CA ASP A 208 2.08 13.09 31.54
C ASP A 208 3.23 12.19 32.03
N VAL A 209 3.74 11.35 31.12
CA VAL A 209 4.84 10.41 31.40
C VAL A 209 6.14 11.13 31.79
N LEU A 210 6.42 12.31 31.23
CA LEU A 210 7.64 13.07 31.53
C LEU A 210 7.58 13.65 32.94
N LYS A 211 6.46 14.30 33.27
CA LYS A 211 6.21 14.85 34.62
C LYS A 211 6.22 13.75 35.69
N VAL A 212 5.53 12.62 35.47
CA VAL A 212 5.50 11.51 36.42
C VAL A 212 6.88 10.85 36.57
N THR A 213 7.59 10.56 35.47
CA THR A 213 8.96 9.98 35.55
C THR A 213 9.89 10.91 36.33
N LYS A 214 9.80 12.23 36.11
CA LYS A 214 10.61 13.23 36.83
C LYS A 214 10.29 13.26 38.33
N THR A 215 9.02 13.28 38.73
CA THR A 215 8.64 13.28 40.15
C THR A 215 9.11 12.00 40.86
N ILE A 216 9.02 10.83 40.22
CA ILE A 216 9.57 9.57 40.78
C ILE A 216 11.08 9.69 40.99
N LEU A 217 11.82 10.22 40.00
CA LEU A 217 13.27 10.41 40.08
C LEU A 217 13.67 11.36 41.23
N GLU A 218 12.92 12.44 41.44
CA GLU A 218 13.14 13.40 42.52
C GLU A 218 12.89 12.78 43.90
N GLU A 219 11.81 12.02 44.08
CA GLU A 219 11.51 11.27 45.31
C GLU A 219 12.59 10.23 45.67
N VAL A 220 12.96 9.35 44.72
CA VAL A 220 13.95 8.27 45.02
C VAL A 220 15.36 8.80 45.22
N THR A 221 15.67 10.00 44.71
CA THR A 221 17.00 10.63 44.90
C THR A 221 17.08 11.38 46.24
N SER A 222 16.00 11.99 46.71
CA SER A 222 15.99 12.86 47.90
C SER A 222 16.31 12.12 49.20
N LYS A 223 15.99 10.82 49.29
CA LYS A 223 16.25 9.99 50.49
C LYS A 223 17.70 9.55 50.63
N THR A 224 18.48 9.52 49.54
CA THR A 224 19.90 9.08 49.52
C THR A 224 20.91 10.06 50.16
N VAL A 225 20.48 11.17 50.77
CA VAL A 225 21.36 12.29 51.16
C VAL A 225 21.61 12.35 52.68
N LEU A 226 20.99 11.48 53.49
CA LEU A 226 21.03 11.56 54.96
C LEU A 226 22.03 10.63 55.65
N GLU A 227 22.64 9.67 54.94
CA GLU A 227 23.56 8.68 55.52
C GLU A 227 25.00 8.79 54.97
N GLU A 228 25.69 9.90 55.24
CA GLU A 228 27.17 9.91 55.33
C GLU A 228 27.68 11.21 56.01
N VAL A 229 28.34 11.08 57.18
CA VAL A 229 28.96 12.20 57.91
C VAL A 229 30.26 11.78 58.58
N THR A 230 31.41 12.18 58.02
CA THR A 230 32.70 12.49 58.69
C THR A 230 33.71 13.00 57.63
N PRO A 231 34.77 13.77 57.97
CA PRO A 231 34.82 15.12 57.40
C PRO A 231 36.14 15.57 56.72
N LYS A 232 35.99 16.58 55.86
CA LYS A 232 37.01 17.57 55.43
C LYS A 232 38.29 17.07 54.73
N THR A 233 38.30 17.18 53.40
CA THR A 233 39.40 17.89 52.70
C THR A 233 38.91 18.56 51.41
N VAL A 234 39.38 19.80 51.18
CA VAL A 234 39.35 20.59 49.92
C VAL A 234 37.98 20.76 49.22
N LEU A 235 37.44 21.99 49.24
CA LEU A 235 36.30 22.35 48.41
C LEU A 235 36.68 22.51 46.93
N LYS A 236 35.94 21.85 46.05
CA LYS A 236 35.42 22.39 44.78
C LYS A 236 34.24 21.52 44.28
N ASP A 237 33.44 22.11 43.39
CA ASP A 237 32.49 21.45 42.47
C ASP A 237 31.26 20.71 43.01
N VAL A 238 30.87 20.90 44.28
CA VAL A 238 29.51 20.54 44.75
C VAL A 238 28.49 21.63 44.36
N LYS A 239 28.18 21.74 43.05
CA LYS A 239 27.05 22.57 42.57
C LYS A 239 26.44 22.13 41.22
N SER A 240 26.29 20.83 40.98
CA SER A 240 25.42 20.35 39.89
C SER A 240 24.87 18.92 40.11
N CYS A 241 23.67 18.83 40.68
CA CYS A 241 22.71 17.76 40.39
C CYS A 241 21.40 18.36 39.86
N SER A 242 21.51 19.33 38.96
CA SER A 242 20.36 19.72 38.12
C SER A 242 20.20 18.70 36.99
N CYS A 243 19.08 17.98 36.98
CA CYS A 243 18.67 17.08 35.89
C CYS A 243 18.35 17.90 34.62
N ASN A 244 19.38 18.34 33.91
CA ASN A 244 19.28 19.28 32.79
C ASN A 244 18.78 18.65 31.47
N SER A 245 18.41 17.37 31.49
CA SER A 245 17.70 16.75 30.35
C SER A 245 16.29 17.31 30.24
N LYS A 246 16.03 18.07 29.18
CA LYS A 246 14.67 18.49 28.80
C LYS A 246 13.85 17.39 28.12
N ASN A 247 14.44 16.21 27.86
CA ASN A 247 13.74 15.10 27.20
C ASN A 247 13.51 13.89 28.13
N LEU A 248 12.45 13.13 27.82
CA LEU A 248 12.03 11.95 28.57
C LEU A 248 13.12 10.87 28.65
N ASN A 249 13.90 10.69 27.58
CA ASN A 249 14.88 9.60 27.48
C ASN A 249 15.99 9.73 28.53
N GLY A 250 16.56 10.93 28.73
CA GLY A 250 17.55 11.17 29.79
C GLY A 250 16.99 10.89 31.18
N ILE A 251 15.79 11.38 31.48
CA ILE A 251 15.13 11.18 32.79
C ILE A 251 14.83 9.69 33.02
N GLN A 252 14.46 8.93 31.99
CA GLN A 252 14.25 7.49 32.08
C GLN A 252 15.55 6.69 32.24
N LEU A 253 16.68 7.14 31.67
CA LEU A 253 18.00 6.53 31.88
C LEU A 253 18.52 6.79 33.30
N ASP A 254 18.37 8.02 33.81
CA ASP A 254 18.71 8.37 35.19
C ASP A 254 17.88 7.54 36.19
N LEU A 255 16.57 7.44 35.98
CA LEU A 255 15.68 6.63 36.82
C LEU A 255 16.00 5.13 36.74
N LYS A 256 16.32 4.62 35.54
CA LYS A 256 16.76 3.22 35.35
C LYS A 256 17.95 2.91 36.25
N GLU A 257 19.02 3.70 36.18
CA GLU A 257 20.26 3.42 36.91
C GLU A 257 20.10 3.66 38.42
N ARG A 258 19.16 4.52 38.86
CA ARG A 258 18.78 4.68 40.28
C ARG A 258 18.01 3.49 40.86
N LEU A 259 17.16 2.84 40.06
CA LEU A 259 16.37 1.67 40.48
C LEU A 259 17.11 0.34 40.30
N LYS A 260 18.14 0.30 39.46
CA LYS A 260 18.89 -0.89 39.05
C LYS A 260 19.37 -1.73 40.24
N GLY A 261 18.83 -2.96 40.34
CA GLY A 261 19.20 -3.91 41.40
C GLY A 261 18.68 -3.58 42.81
N LYS A 262 17.78 -2.61 42.97
CA LYS A 262 17.12 -2.27 44.25
C LYS A 262 15.66 -2.70 44.28
N LYS A 263 15.14 -3.12 45.44
CA LYS A 263 13.75 -3.51 45.67
C LYS A 263 12.93 -2.27 46.04
N PHE A 264 12.07 -1.81 45.14
CA PHE A 264 11.35 -0.53 45.30
C PHE A 264 9.85 -0.70 45.56
N LEU A 265 9.25 0.32 46.19
CA LEU A 265 7.82 0.54 46.31
C LEU A 265 7.44 1.93 45.78
N ILE A 266 6.67 1.97 44.70
CA ILE A 266 6.16 3.23 44.11
C ILE A 266 4.64 3.27 44.27
N VAL A 267 4.10 4.37 44.80
CA VAL A 267 2.65 4.63 44.84
C VAL A 267 2.29 5.66 43.78
N LEU A 268 1.34 5.32 42.92
CA LEU A 268 0.71 6.21 41.95
C LEU A 268 -0.73 6.47 42.42
N ASP A 269 -1.01 7.68 42.91
CA ASP A 269 -2.30 8.05 43.49
C ASP A 269 -3.18 8.81 42.49
N ASP A 270 -4.47 8.46 42.46
CA ASP A 270 -5.53 8.96 41.59
C ASP A 270 -5.21 8.89 40.08
N VAL A 271 -4.86 7.70 39.57
CA VAL A 271 -4.59 7.49 38.14
C VAL A 271 -5.90 7.43 37.33
N TRP A 272 -6.07 8.36 36.38
CA TRP A 272 -7.27 8.51 35.56
C TRP A 272 -7.17 8.00 34.11
N ASN A 273 -5.99 8.10 33.47
CA ASN A 273 -5.86 7.94 32.01
C ASN A 273 -5.50 6.49 31.60
N GLU A 274 -6.29 5.91 30.68
CA GLU A 274 -6.16 4.52 30.22
C GLU A 274 -5.30 4.33 28.95
N ASN A 275 -4.52 5.34 28.53
CA ASN A 275 -3.57 5.22 27.43
C ASN A 275 -2.48 4.17 27.75
N TYR A 276 -2.62 2.99 27.14
CA TYR A 276 -1.73 1.84 27.30
C TYR A 276 -0.28 2.14 26.88
N ASP A 277 -0.08 2.94 25.83
CA ASP A 277 1.27 3.27 25.36
C ASP A 277 2.00 4.12 26.38
N ASN A 278 1.34 5.14 26.95
CA ASN A 278 1.91 5.96 28.04
C ASN A 278 2.31 5.11 29.25
N TRP A 279 1.54 4.06 29.56
CA TRP A 279 1.85 3.11 30.63
C TRP A 279 3.05 2.21 30.30
N GLU A 280 3.15 1.66 29.09
CA GLU A 280 4.35 0.91 28.65
C GLU A 280 5.59 1.79 28.47
N PHE A 281 5.46 3.09 28.18
CA PHE A 281 6.56 4.05 28.26
C PHE A 281 7.00 4.28 29.71
N LEU A 282 6.07 4.52 30.65
CA LEU A 282 6.39 4.73 32.07
C LEU A 282 7.04 3.50 32.71
N LYS A 283 6.64 2.28 32.32
CA LYS A 283 7.18 1.02 32.83
C LYS A 283 8.65 0.74 32.49
N ARG A 284 9.25 1.40 31.50
CA ARG A 284 10.57 1.00 30.95
C ARG A 284 11.71 1.04 31.99
N PRO A 285 11.85 2.07 32.85
CA PRO A 285 12.90 2.10 33.88
C PRO A 285 12.70 1.06 34.98
N PHE A 286 11.45 0.72 35.31
CA PHE A 286 11.11 -0.18 36.40
C PHE A 286 11.64 -1.61 36.19
N LYS A 287 11.74 -2.08 34.93
CA LYS A 287 12.19 -3.44 34.55
C LYS A 287 13.62 -3.78 35.05
N TYR A 288 14.40 -2.79 35.44
CA TYR A 288 15.77 -2.93 35.94
C TYR A 288 15.88 -3.10 37.47
N GLY A 289 14.79 -2.97 38.23
CA GLY A 289 14.76 -3.20 39.68
C GLY A 289 15.10 -4.63 40.11
N ALA A 290 15.22 -4.82 41.43
CA ALA A 290 15.31 -6.15 42.04
C ALA A 290 13.95 -6.86 42.05
N GLU A 291 13.98 -8.18 42.20
CA GLU A 291 12.80 -9.03 42.17
C GLU A 291 11.89 -8.84 43.40
N GLY A 292 10.58 -8.92 43.16
CA GLY A 292 9.55 -8.59 44.14
C GLY A 292 9.43 -7.09 44.43
N SER A 293 9.97 -6.21 43.59
CA SER A 293 9.60 -4.78 43.62
C SER A 293 8.09 -4.63 43.34
N LYS A 294 7.42 -3.74 44.08
CA LYS A 294 5.96 -3.58 44.04
C LYS A 294 5.56 -2.16 43.59
N ILE A 295 4.43 -2.04 42.92
CA ILE A 295 3.81 -0.75 42.58
C ILE A 295 2.36 -0.75 43.08
N ILE A 296 1.98 0.26 43.86
CA ILE A 296 0.57 0.48 44.25
C ILE A 296 -0.03 1.52 43.30
N VAL A 297 -1.24 1.26 42.80
CA VAL A 297 -1.99 2.20 41.97
C VAL A 297 -3.35 2.45 42.60
N THR A 298 -3.64 3.68 43.01
CA THR A 298 -5.02 4.07 43.38
C THR A 298 -5.73 4.60 42.13
N THR A 299 -6.94 4.11 41.85
CA THR A 299 -7.71 4.54 40.67
C THR A 299 -9.22 4.52 40.90
N ARG A 300 -9.95 5.20 40.03
CA ARG A 300 -11.41 5.25 39.94
C ARG A 300 -11.95 4.25 38.90
N SER A 301 -11.10 3.74 38.00
CA SER A 301 -11.48 2.75 36.99
C SER A 301 -11.55 1.36 37.61
N GLU A 302 -12.77 0.94 37.97
CA GLU A 302 -13.08 -0.47 38.10
C GLU A 302 -13.05 -1.10 36.71
N LYS A 303 -12.07 -1.98 36.44
CA LYS A 303 -12.00 -2.77 35.20
C LYS A 303 -13.31 -3.55 35.03
N TYR A 304 -14.21 -2.98 34.24
CA TYR A 304 -15.65 -3.12 34.40
C TYR A 304 -16.15 -4.58 34.38
N PRO A 305 -16.47 -5.20 35.54
CA PRO A 305 -17.10 -6.52 35.56
C PRO A 305 -18.49 -6.48 34.92
N VAL A 306 -19.11 -5.29 34.95
CA VAL A 306 -20.38 -4.96 34.31
C VAL A 306 -20.25 -4.97 32.78
N LEU A 307 -19.21 -4.35 32.19
CA LEU A 307 -19.01 -4.42 30.73
C LEU A 307 -18.56 -5.82 30.29
N GLU A 308 -17.78 -6.54 31.10
CA GLU A 308 -17.46 -7.94 30.81
C GLU A 308 -18.74 -8.79 30.74
N LYS A 309 -19.65 -8.63 31.71
CA LYS A 309 -20.95 -9.29 31.71
C LYS A 309 -21.81 -8.89 30.51
N ILE A 310 -22.00 -7.59 30.26
CA ILE A 310 -22.78 -7.09 29.13
C ILE A 310 -22.18 -7.55 27.79
N GLY A 311 -20.85 -7.56 27.66
CA GLY A 311 -20.13 -8.07 26.50
C GLY A 311 -20.31 -9.57 26.29
N ARG A 312 -20.26 -10.38 27.37
CA ARG A 312 -20.60 -11.81 27.30
C ARG A 312 -22.07 -12.03 26.90
N ASP A 313 -22.98 -11.17 27.32
CA ASP A 313 -24.40 -11.24 26.94
C ASP A 313 -24.66 -10.77 25.50
N ILE A 314 -23.94 -9.76 24.99
CA ILE A 314 -23.92 -9.41 23.56
C ILE A 314 -23.33 -10.57 22.74
N MET A 315 -22.24 -11.19 23.18
CA MET A 315 -21.62 -12.32 22.48
C MET A 315 -22.54 -13.55 22.37
N LYS A 316 -23.42 -13.78 23.35
CA LYS A 316 -24.49 -14.79 23.23
C LYS A 316 -25.47 -14.43 22.10
N LYS A 317 -25.89 -13.15 22.02
CA LYS A 317 -26.77 -12.65 20.94
C LYS A 317 -26.10 -12.66 19.55
N CYS A 318 -24.77 -12.68 19.47
CA CYS A 318 -24.05 -12.85 18.20
C CYS A 318 -24.12 -14.27 17.60
N GLY A 319 -24.71 -15.26 18.30
CA GLY A 319 -24.99 -16.59 17.73
C GLY A 319 -23.74 -17.40 17.29
N GLY A 320 -22.55 -17.02 17.77
CA GLY A 320 -21.28 -17.62 17.35
C GLY A 320 -20.69 -17.09 16.03
N LEU A 321 -21.36 -16.15 15.34
CA LEU A 321 -20.89 -15.57 14.07
C LEU A 321 -19.62 -14.70 14.29
N PRO A 322 -18.43 -15.09 13.76
CA PRO A 322 -17.19 -14.37 14.05
C PRO A 322 -17.16 -12.95 13.48
N LEU A 323 -17.83 -12.72 12.34
CA LEU A 323 -17.98 -11.40 11.74
C LEU A 323 -18.83 -10.48 12.62
N ALA A 324 -19.98 -10.96 13.11
CA ALA A 324 -20.83 -10.21 14.03
C ALA A 324 -20.08 -9.80 15.31
N ALA A 325 -19.30 -10.72 15.87
CA ALA A 325 -18.45 -10.47 17.04
C ALA A 325 -17.34 -9.43 16.76
N LYS A 326 -16.60 -9.56 15.65
CA LYS A 326 -15.57 -8.58 15.23
C LYS A 326 -16.17 -7.20 14.99
N THR A 327 -17.32 -7.13 14.32
CA THR A 327 -17.97 -5.89 13.92
C THR A 327 -18.56 -5.13 15.12
N LEU A 328 -19.28 -5.80 16.04
CA LEU A 328 -19.71 -5.16 17.29
C LEU A 328 -18.54 -4.86 18.23
N GLY A 329 -17.50 -5.70 18.27
CA GLY A 329 -16.25 -5.41 18.97
C GLY A 329 -15.57 -4.14 18.46
N GLY A 330 -15.54 -3.93 17.13
CA GLY A 330 -15.01 -2.72 16.51
C GLY A 330 -15.84 -1.46 16.81
N LEU A 331 -17.18 -1.58 16.85
CA LEU A 331 -18.06 -0.51 17.32
C LEU A 331 -17.78 -0.12 18.79
N LEU A 332 -17.57 -1.11 19.65
CA LEU A 332 -17.42 -0.94 21.10
C LEU A 332 -15.97 -0.65 21.55
N ARG A 333 -14.98 -0.80 20.67
CA ARG A 333 -13.53 -0.71 20.95
C ARG A 333 -13.09 0.56 21.69
N SER A 334 -13.80 1.67 21.51
CA SER A 334 -13.51 2.97 22.13
C SER A 334 -14.64 3.46 23.04
N LYS A 335 -15.54 2.57 23.48
CA LYS A 335 -16.71 2.89 24.29
C LYS A 335 -16.60 2.30 25.69
N TYR A 336 -16.60 3.17 26.70
CA TYR A 336 -16.43 2.81 28.11
C TYR A 336 -17.67 3.12 28.97
N ASP A 337 -18.72 3.68 28.37
CA ASP A 337 -19.99 3.94 29.05
C ASP A 337 -20.86 2.67 29.10
N VAL A 338 -21.26 2.30 30.32
CA VAL A 338 -22.16 1.18 30.60
C VAL A 338 -23.53 1.39 29.95
N GLU A 339 -24.03 2.62 29.83
CA GLU A 339 -25.33 2.85 29.18
C GLU A 339 -25.28 2.77 27.65
N GLU A 340 -24.16 3.11 27.00
CA GLU A 340 -23.96 2.82 25.57
C GLU A 340 -23.96 1.30 25.31
N TRP A 341 -23.21 0.51 26.07
CA TRP A 341 -23.22 -0.96 25.94
C TRP A 341 -24.61 -1.55 26.27
N ASN A 342 -25.30 -1.04 27.29
CA ASN A 342 -26.69 -1.43 27.61
C ASN A 342 -27.66 -1.09 26.46
N SER A 343 -27.53 0.07 25.81
CA SER A 343 -28.39 0.47 24.68
C SER A 343 -28.25 -0.47 23.48
N ILE A 344 -27.05 -1.01 23.25
CA ILE A 344 -26.81 -2.02 22.23
C ILE A 344 -27.40 -3.37 22.68
N LEU A 345 -27.13 -3.82 23.91
CA LEU A 345 -27.67 -5.10 24.42
C LEU A 345 -29.22 -5.14 24.44
N LYS A 346 -29.86 -4.04 24.83
CA LYS A 346 -31.32 -3.91 25.03
C LYS A 346 -32.09 -3.51 23.77
N SER A 347 -31.43 -3.20 22.65
CA SER A 347 -32.08 -2.73 21.42
C SER A 347 -33.10 -3.73 20.85
N ASP A 348 -34.29 -3.26 20.51
CA ASP A 348 -35.36 -4.07 19.91
C ASP A 348 -34.96 -4.67 18.55
N MET A 349 -33.92 -4.15 17.91
CA MET A 349 -33.39 -4.67 16.65
C MET A 349 -32.86 -6.10 16.74
N TRP A 350 -32.55 -6.61 17.95
CA TRP A 350 -32.25 -8.02 18.17
C TRP A 350 -33.45 -8.96 18.00
N ASN A 351 -34.68 -8.42 18.01
CA ASN A 351 -35.92 -9.19 18.01
C ASN A 351 -36.64 -9.17 16.64
N LEU A 352 -36.06 -8.48 15.64
CA LEU A 352 -36.60 -8.41 14.28
C LEU A 352 -36.32 -9.73 13.54
N SER A 353 -37.32 -10.27 12.82
CA SER A 353 -37.27 -11.67 12.39
C SER A 353 -36.42 -11.89 11.13
N GLU A 354 -35.76 -13.04 11.04
CA GLU A 354 -35.01 -13.46 9.84
C GLU A 354 -35.91 -13.59 8.59
N ASN A 355 -37.22 -13.79 8.80
CA ASN A 355 -38.23 -13.85 7.75
C ASN A 355 -38.51 -12.49 7.09
N GLU A 356 -38.16 -11.38 7.73
CA GLU A 356 -38.39 -10.01 7.22
C GLU A 356 -37.14 -9.41 6.56
N SER A 357 -35.94 -9.91 6.89
CA SER A 357 -34.70 -9.53 6.21
C SER A 357 -33.59 -10.57 6.42
N LYS A 358 -32.88 -10.92 5.35
CA LYS A 358 -31.69 -11.83 5.37
C LYS A 358 -30.46 -11.23 6.09
N ILE A 359 -30.62 -10.14 6.84
CA ILE A 359 -29.54 -9.32 7.37
C ILE A 359 -29.36 -9.60 8.87
N VAL A 360 -28.19 -10.12 9.24
CA VAL A 360 -27.83 -10.45 10.62
C VAL A 360 -28.03 -9.22 11.55
N PRO A 361 -28.85 -9.32 12.62
CA PRO A 361 -29.17 -8.18 13.50
C PRO A 361 -27.95 -7.45 14.06
N ALA A 362 -26.87 -8.16 14.41
CA ALA A 362 -25.62 -7.58 14.90
C ALA A 362 -24.94 -6.64 13.89
N LEU A 363 -24.98 -6.98 12.60
CA LEU A 363 -24.40 -6.13 11.53
C LEU A 363 -25.27 -4.89 11.31
N ARG A 364 -26.59 -5.08 11.30
CA ARG A 364 -27.60 -4.01 11.23
C ARG A 364 -27.46 -3.00 12.39
N LEU A 365 -27.17 -3.48 13.61
CA LEU A 365 -26.84 -2.66 14.78
C LEU A 365 -25.53 -1.88 14.58
N SER A 366 -24.47 -2.51 14.07
CA SER A 366 -23.21 -1.81 13.81
C SER A 366 -23.34 -0.68 12.77
N TYR A 367 -24.23 -0.83 11.78
CA TYR A 367 -24.59 0.26 10.88
C TYR A 367 -25.44 1.35 11.59
N GLN A 368 -26.34 0.99 12.49
CA GLN A 368 -27.14 1.97 13.24
C GLN A 368 -26.25 2.93 14.04
N TYR A 369 -25.25 2.42 14.76
CA TYR A 369 -24.28 3.17 15.56
C TYR A 369 -23.02 3.61 14.78
N LEU A 370 -23.08 3.62 13.44
CA LEU A 370 -22.06 4.22 12.58
C LEU A 370 -22.26 5.75 12.50
N PRO A 371 -21.22 6.60 12.51
CA PRO A 371 -21.36 8.04 12.28
C PRO A 371 -22.05 8.38 10.95
N SER A 372 -22.92 9.40 10.92
CA SER A 372 -23.74 9.75 9.74
C SER A 372 -22.95 10.14 8.49
N ASN A 373 -21.69 10.58 8.64
CA ASN A 373 -20.77 10.77 7.51
C ASN A 373 -20.31 9.42 6.92
N LEU A 374 -20.01 8.42 7.75
CA LEU A 374 -19.57 7.09 7.29
C LEU A 374 -20.72 6.26 6.72
N LYS A 375 -21.98 6.50 7.13
CA LYS A 375 -23.14 5.81 6.57
C LYS A 375 -23.27 5.98 5.05
N ARG A 376 -22.93 7.16 4.51
CA ARG A 376 -22.85 7.36 3.04
C ARG A 376 -21.72 6.57 2.43
N CYS A 377 -20.51 6.74 2.95
CA CYS A 377 -19.31 6.05 2.47
C CYS A 377 -19.53 4.54 2.38
N PHE A 378 -20.17 3.97 3.40
CA PHE A 378 -20.58 2.58 3.45
C PHE A 378 -21.70 2.21 2.45
N MET A 379 -22.83 2.93 2.45
CA MET A 379 -23.96 2.67 1.54
C MET A 379 -23.51 2.68 0.07
N TYR A 380 -22.73 3.69 -0.31
CA TYR A 380 -22.21 3.86 -1.66
C TYR A 380 -21.41 2.64 -2.14
N CYS A 381 -20.79 1.88 -1.24
CA CYS A 381 -20.08 0.66 -1.60
C CYS A 381 -20.99 -0.46 -2.15
N SER A 382 -22.32 -0.36 -2.06
CA SER A 382 -23.22 -1.34 -2.67
C SER A 382 -23.27 -1.25 -4.21
N ILE A 383 -22.63 -0.24 -4.83
CA ILE A 383 -22.42 -0.15 -6.28
C ILE A 383 -21.25 -1.00 -6.78
N PHE A 384 -20.47 -1.61 -5.87
CA PHE A 384 -19.52 -2.65 -6.26
C PHE A 384 -20.21 -4.01 -6.26
N PRO A 385 -19.79 -4.98 -7.09
CA PRO A 385 -20.31 -6.34 -7.00
C PRO A 385 -19.80 -7.08 -5.75
N LYS A 386 -20.36 -8.26 -5.49
CA LYS A 386 -19.84 -9.17 -4.46
C LYS A 386 -18.42 -9.64 -4.78
N ASP A 387 -17.65 -9.93 -3.73
CA ASP A 387 -16.20 -10.19 -3.74
C ASP A 387 -15.33 -9.13 -4.44
N TYR A 388 -15.87 -7.94 -4.76
CA TYR A 388 -15.11 -6.91 -5.48
C TYR A 388 -13.90 -6.43 -4.67
N GLN A 389 -12.77 -6.41 -5.36
CA GLN A 389 -11.50 -5.94 -4.85
C GLN A 389 -11.33 -4.49 -5.26
N PHE A 390 -11.19 -3.58 -4.29
CA PHE A 390 -11.00 -2.17 -4.54
C PHE A 390 -9.67 -1.69 -3.95
N VAL A 391 -9.05 -0.75 -4.65
CA VAL A 391 -7.92 0.03 -4.14
C VAL A 391 -8.48 1.07 -3.17
N LYS A 392 -7.86 1.22 -2.00
CA LYS A 392 -8.29 2.16 -0.94
C LYS A 392 -8.43 3.59 -1.47
N GLU A 393 -7.42 4.03 -2.22
CA GLU A 393 -7.26 5.39 -2.71
C GLU A 393 -8.39 5.75 -3.69
N ASP A 394 -8.75 4.82 -4.58
CA ASP A 394 -9.82 5.01 -5.57
C ASP A 394 -11.20 5.22 -4.92
N LEU A 395 -11.50 4.45 -3.87
CA LEU A 395 -12.75 4.60 -3.12
C LEU A 395 -12.82 5.96 -2.40
N ILE A 396 -11.68 6.49 -1.94
CA ILE A 396 -11.58 7.83 -1.34
C ILE A 396 -11.83 8.92 -2.40
N LEU A 397 -11.29 8.78 -3.62
CA LEU A 397 -11.54 9.72 -4.72
C LEU A 397 -13.04 9.77 -5.11
N LEU A 398 -13.72 8.62 -5.11
CA LEU A 398 -15.16 8.54 -5.36
C LEU A 398 -15.99 9.23 -4.24
N TRP A 399 -15.66 8.99 -2.96
CA TRP A 399 -16.30 9.68 -1.83
C TRP A 399 -16.03 11.19 -1.81
N MET A 400 -14.87 11.62 -2.31
CA MET A 400 -14.53 13.04 -2.48
C MET A 400 -15.40 13.69 -3.56
N ALA A 401 -15.54 13.04 -4.72
CA ALA A 401 -16.34 13.51 -5.85
C ALA A 401 -17.84 13.60 -5.52
N GLU A 402 -18.38 12.66 -4.75
CA GLU A 402 -19.76 12.73 -4.23
C GLU A 402 -19.92 13.66 -3.00
N ASN A 403 -18.84 14.33 -2.57
CA ASN A 403 -18.82 15.30 -1.47
C ASN A 403 -19.25 14.71 -0.11
N PHE A 404 -18.86 13.47 0.18
CA PHE A 404 -19.13 12.80 1.48
C PHE A 404 -18.12 13.16 2.57
N LEU A 405 -16.92 13.61 2.17
CA LEU A 405 -15.80 13.91 3.06
C LEU A 405 -15.99 15.30 3.67
N LEU A 406 -16.02 15.38 5.01
CA LEU A 406 -16.34 16.60 5.77
C LEU A 406 -15.18 16.97 6.72
N PRO A 407 -14.34 17.96 6.38
CA PRO A 407 -13.20 18.35 7.20
C PRO A 407 -13.64 19.08 8.49
N ARG A 408 -13.79 18.31 9.57
CA ARG A 408 -14.19 18.80 10.91
C ARG A 408 -13.17 19.75 11.58
N LYS A 409 -11.97 19.90 11.00
CA LYS A 409 -10.95 20.89 11.38
C LYS A 409 -10.46 21.58 10.10
N ARG A 410 -10.25 22.90 10.15
CA ARG A 410 -9.87 23.74 8.99
C ARG A 410 -8.51 23.42 8.34
N GLU A 411 -7.76 22.47 8.90
CA GLU A 411 -6.37 22.16 8.51
C GLU A 411 -6.21 20.77 7.85
N LYS A 412 -7.24 19.92 7.85
CA LYS A 412 -7.19 18.58 7.23
C LYS A 412 -7.63 18.60 5.78
N ARG A 413 -6.94 17.85 4.93
CA ARG A 413 -7.27 17.68 3.51
C ARG A 413 -8.41 16.68 3.32
N LEU A 414 -9.04 16.70 2.14
CA LEU A 414 -10.13 15.77 1.83
C LEU A 414 -9.63 14.32 1.79
N GLU A 415 -8.44 14.09 1.23
CA GLU A 415 -7.77 12.80 1.15
C GLU A 415 -7.49 12.23 2.56
N GLU A 416 -7.04 13.08 3.48
CA GLU A 416 -6.73 12.72 4.87
C GLU A 416 -8.01 12.39 5.66
N VAL A 417 -9.10 13.12 5.42
CA VAL A 417 -10.44 12.80 5.96
C VAL A 417 -10.99 11.51 5.36
N GLY A 418 -10.72 11.25 4.07
CA GLY A 418 -11.04 9.98 3.41
C GLY A 418 -10.30 8.80 4.00
N ASP A 419 -9.01 8.96 4.30
CA ASP A 419 -8.17 7.95 4.97
C ASP A 419 -8.73 7.60 6.35
N GLU A 420 -9.05 8.61 7.16
CA GLU A 420 -9.70 8.45 8.47
C GLU A 420 -11.06 7.73 8.36
N TYR A 421 -11.88 8.10 7.37
CA TYR A 421 -13.18 7.47 7.14
C TYR A 421 -13.05 6.01 6.69
N PHE A 422 -12.06 5.71 5.84
CA PHE A 422 -11.74 4.36 5.41
C PHE A 422 -11.22 3.51 6.59
N HIS A 423 -10.33 4.07 7.40
CA HIS A 423 -9.75 3.38 8.56
C HIS A 423 -10.82 3.07 9.61
N ASP A 424 -11.74 3.99 9.89
CA ASP A 424 -12.88 3.74 10.79
C ASP A 424 -13.73 2.55 10.31
N LEU A 425 -14.02 2.45 9.01
CA LEU A 425 -14.79 1.34 8.43
C LEU A 425 -14.01 0.01 8.45
N ALA A 426 -12.72 0.03 8.08
CA ALA A 426 -11.84 -1.14 8.16
C ALA A 426 -11.68 -1.63 9.61
N SER A 427 -11.56 -0.73 10.59
CA SER A 427 -11.46 -1.08 12.02
C SER A 427 -12.71 -1.79 12.57
N ARG A 428 -13.88 -1.57 11.93
CA ARG A 428 -15.16 -2.24 12.21
C ARG A 428 -15.36 -3.54 11.41
N SER A 429 -14.31 -4.00 10.71
CA SER A 429 -14.32 -5.17 9.82
C SER A 429 -15.32 -5.08 8.65
N PHE A 430 -15.76 -3.88 8.28
CA PHE A 430 -16.60 -3.68 7.08
C PHE A 430 -15.79 -3.89 5.79
N PHE A 431 -14.50 -3.51 5.82
CA PHE A 431 -13.51 -3.82 4.80
C PHE A 431 -12.46 -4.76 5.37
N GLN A 432 -11.95 -5.68 4.55
CA GLN A 432 -10.93 -6.65 4.92
C GLN A 432 -9.75 -6.54 3.95
N PRO A 433 -8.49 -6.42 4.42
CA PRO A 433 -7.34 -6.34 3.54
C PRO A 433 -7.11 -7.66 2.82
N LYS A 434 -6.80 -7.57 1.53
CA LYS A 434 -6.41 -8.71 0.68
C LYS A 434 -4.99 -8.45 0.19
N GLY A 435 -4.13 -9.47 0.14
CA GLY A 435 -2.68 -9.30 -0.04
C GLY A 435 -2.33 -8.43 -1.26
N GLY A 436 -1.78 -7.24 -1.02
CA GLY A 436 -1.49 -6.25 -2.06
C GLY A 436 -0.14 -6.47 -2.72
N SER A 437 -0.11 -6.43 -4.06
CA SER A 437 1.13 -6.38 -4.85
C SER A 437 1.58 -4.93 -5.06
N ARG A 438 2.90 -4.69 -5.05
CA ARG A 438 3.52 -3.37 -5.32
C ARG A 438 2.95 -2.21 -4.47
N GLY A 439 2.67 -2.45 -3.19
CA GLY A 439 2.31 -1.41 -2.22
C GLY A 439 0.89 -0.83 -2.29
N ARG A 440 0.15 -1.00 -3.40
CA ARG A 440 -1.28 -0.60 -3.47
C ARG A 440 -2.09 -1.43 -2.46
N SER A 441 -2.88 -0.75 -1.61
CA SER A 441 -3.61 -1.40 -0.53
C SER A 441 -4.98 -1.88 -1.01
N ILE A 442 -5.08 -3.18 -1.30
CA ILE A 442 -6.29 -3.83 -1.82
C ILE A 442 -7.19 -4.29 -0.67
N PHE A 443 -8.48 -4.01 -0.77
CA PHE A 443 -9.49 -4.43 0.19
C PHE A 443 -10.67 -5.11 -0.50
N VAL A 444 -11.42 -5.91 0.27
CA VAL A 444 -12.69 -6.53 -0.14
C VAL A 444 -13.76 -6.28 0.93
N MET A 445 -15.02 -6.14 0.51
CA MET A 445 -16.18 -6.14 1.40
C MET A 445 -16.75 -7.56 1.48
N HIS A 446 -16.88 -8.09 2.69
CA HIS A 446 -17.44 -9.44 2.90
C HIS A 446 -18.95 -9.46 2.55
N ASP A 447 -19.42 -10.53 1.91
CA ASP A 447 -20.82 -10.70 1.45
C ASP A 447 -21.92 -10.23 2.40
N LEU A 448 -21.96 -10.70 3.64
CA LEU A 448 -22.95 -10.25 4.64
C LEU A 448 -22.91 -8.75 4.98
N ILE A 449 -21.77 -8.07 4.74
CA ILE A 449 -21.62 -6.62 4.83
C ILE A 449 -22.10 -5.94 3.54
N HIS A 450 -21.87 -6.57 2.37
CA HIS A 450 -22.38 -6.11 1.08
C HIS A 450 -23.91 -6.20 0.98
N ASP A 451 -24.50 -7.31 1.42
CA ASP A 451 -25.95 -7.48 1.51
C ASP A 451 -26.57 -6.42 2.44
N LEU A 452 -25.90 -6.10 3.56
CA LEU A 452 -26.30 -4.98 4.43
C LEU A 452 -26.20 -3.63 3.72
N ALA A 453 -25.14 -3.38 2.93
CA ALA A 453 -24.99 -2.14 2.16
C ALA A 453 -26.10 -2.00 1.10
N LYS A 454 -26.37 -3.06 0.32
CA LYS A 454 -27.45 -3.09 -0.69
C LYS A 454 -28.83 -2.93 -0.05
N TYR A 455 -29.08 -3.59 1.09
CA TYR A 455 -30.32 -3.44 1.85
C TYR A 455 -30.53 -2.01 2.38
N VAL A 456 -29.46 -1.37 2.88
CA VAL A 456 -29.47 0.01 3.36
C VAL A 456 -29.67 1.03 2.23
N ALA A 457 -29.08 0.79 1.06
CA ALA A 457 -29.20 1.66 -0.10
C ALA A 457 -30.61 1.61 -0.72
N GLY A 458 -31.16 0.41 -0.87
CA GLY A 458 -32.38 0.19 -1.65
C GLY A 458 -32.28 0.83 -3.04
N GLU A 459 -33.34 1.51 -3.47
CA GLU A 459 -33.45 2.18 -4.78
C GLU A 459 -32.40 3.27 -5.06
N PHE A 460 -31.61 3.74 -4.09
CA PHE A 460 -30.64 4.82 -4.32
C PHE A 460 -29.36 4.37 -5.05
N CYS A 461 -28.92 3.12 -4.81
CA CYS A 461 -27.73 2.54 -5.41
C CYS A 461 -28.11 1.29 -6.21
N PHE A 462 -27.91 1.31 -7.53
CA PHE A 462 -28.14 0.15 -8.39
C PHE A 462 -26.82 -0.40 -8.95
N MET A 463 -26.74 -1.73 -9.04
CA MET A 463 -25.56 -2.46 -9.50
C MET A 463 -26.05 -3.64 -10.34
N SER A 464 -25.83 -3.56 -11.66
CA SER A 464 -26.39 -4.50 -12.63
C SER A 464 -25.53 -5.75 -12.82
N GLU A 465 -26.12 -6.92 -12.59
CA GLU A 465 -25.48 -8.25 -12.72
C GLU A 465 -26.20 -9.19 -13.70
N GLY A 466 -27.02 -8.66 -14.62
CA GLY A 466 -27.80 -9.48 -15.55
C GLY A 466 -28.72 -8.65 -16.45
N ASP A 467 -29.86 -9.24 -16.80
CA ASP A 467 -30.92 -8.62 -17.62
C ASP A 467 -31.93 -7.79 -16.80
N ASP A 468 -31.66 -7.54 -15.50
CA ASP A 468 -32.53 -6.83 -14.54
C ASP A 468 -32.61 -5.30 -14.77
N VAL A 469 -32.76 -4.86 -16.02
CA VAL A 469 -32.83 -3.44 -16.41
C VAL A 469 -34.09 -2.75 -15.82
N HIS A 470 -35.14 -3.53 -15.51
CA HIS A 470 -36.42 -3.03 -15.00
C HIS A 470 -36.41 -2.61 -13.51
N GLU A 471 -35.32 -2.81 -12.75
CA GLU A 471 -35.22 -2.36 -11.35
C GLU A 471 -34.73 -0.90 -11.19
N VAL A 472 -34.27 -0.23 -12.27
CA VAL A 472 -33.74 1.13 -12.18
C VAL A 472 -34.86 2.16 -12.09
N THR A 473 -34.95 2.87 -10.97
CA THR A 473 -36.04 3.83 -10.69
C THR A 473 -35.63 5.29 -10.90
N LYS A 474 -36.62 6.21 -10.97
CA LYS A 474 -36.41 7.67 -10.88
C LYS A 474 -35.65 8.15 -9.63
N ASN A 475 -35.61 7.32 -8.58
CA ASN A 475 -34.95 7.60 -7.30
C ASN A 475 -33.45 7.24 -7.33
N THR A 476 -32.99 6.51 -8.35
CA THR A 476 -31.60 6.04 -8.47
C THR A 476 -30.65 7.24 -8.59
N ARG A 477 -29.68 7.33 -7.66
CA ARG A 477 -28.64 8.38 -7.64
C ARG A 477 -27.26 7.84 -7.99
N TYR A 478 -27.01 6.55 -7.75
CA TYR A 478 -25.71 5.92 -8.00
C TYR A 478 -25.93 4.62 -8.78
N LEU A 479 -25.28 4.48 -9.94
CA LEU A 479 -25.47 3.36 -10.87
C LEU A 479 -24.12 2.75 -11.29
N SER A 480 -24.08 1.43 -11.34
CA SER A 480 -22.96 0.67 -11.91
C SER A 480 -23.42 -0.57 -12.67
N TYR A 481 -22.57 -1.07 -13.56
CA TYR A 481 -22.83 -2.26 -14.40
C TYR A 481 -21.53 -2.97 -14.75
N LYS A 482 -21.58 -4.29 -14.98
CA LYS A 482 -20.42 -5.08 -15.43
C LYS A 482 -20.27 -5.02 -16.96
N GLN A 483 -19.06 -4.77 -17.47
CA GLN A 483 -18.81 -4.60 -18.92
C GLN A 483 -19.12 -5.81 -19.82
N LYS A 484 -19.36 -7.00 -19.24
CA LYS A 484 -19.71 -8.20 -19.99
C LYS A 484 -21.19 -8.23 -20.44
N HIS A 485 -22.04 -7.29 -20.00
CA HIS A 485 -23.49 -7.34 -20.21
C HIS A 485 -24.05 -6.22 -21.10
N PRO A 486 -24.94 -6.51 -22.07
CA PRO A 486 -25.54 -5.52 -22.96
C PRO A 486 -26.75 -4.81 -22.32
N VAL A 487 -26.56 -4.25 -21.10
CA VAL A 487 -27.58 -3.47 -20.34
C VAL A 487 -28.19 -2.33 -21.17
N LEU A 488 -27.44 -1.83 -22.14
CA LEU A 488 -27.78 -0.72 -23.02
C LEU A 488 -28.56 -1.15 -24.28
N LYS A 489 -29.42 -2.16 -24.19
CA LYS A 489 -30.41 -2.46 -25.25
C LYS A 489 -31.70 -1.66 -25.06
N ASP A 490 -32.15 -1.51 -23.82
CA ASP A 490 -33.41 -0.82 -23.48
C ASP A 490 -33.16 0.64 -23.06
N PHE A 491 -32.69 1.46 -24.01
CA PHE A 491 -32.36 2.88 -23.77
C PHE A 491 -33.54 3.75 -23.33
N GLU A 492 -34.79 3.28 -23.44
CA GLU A 492 -35.98 4.03 -23.01
C GLU A 492 -35.94 4.34 -21.51
N GLY A 493 -35.54 3.37 -20.67
CA GLY A 493 -35.43 3.56 -19.22
C GLY A 493 -34.42 4.64 -18.83
N PHE A 494 -33.28 4.74 -19.52
CA PHE A 494 -32.28 5.80 -19.31
C PHE A 494 -32.80 7.21 -19.62
N SER A 495 -33.92 7.35 -20.35
CA SER A 495 -34.53 8.66 -20.59
C SER A 495 -35.24 9.25 -19.36
N GLU A 496 -35.60 8.40 -18.38
CA GLU A 496 -36.25 8.81 -17.14
C GLU A 496 -35.25 9.20 -16.03
N ILE A 497 -34.02 8.68 -16.07
CA ILE A 497 -32.99 8.83 -15.03
C ILE A 497 -32.28 10.20 -15.09
N LYS A 498 -33.03 11.28 -14.92
CA LYS A 498 -32.53 12.67 -14.91
C LYS A 498 -31.73 13.03 -13.64
N ASN A 499 -31.78 12.15 -12.63
CA ASN A 499 -31.38 12.39 -11.25
C ASN A 499 -30.00 11.81 -10.85
N LEU A 500 -29.30 11.17 -11.80
CA LEU A 500 -28.09 10.39 -11.52
C LEU A 500 -26.87 11.25 -11.18
N ARG A 501 -26.09 10.83 -10.16
CA ARG A 501 -24.83 11.45 -9.73
C ARG A 501 -23.60 10.58 -10.00
N THR A 502 -23.71 9.24 -9.90
CA THR A 502 -22.63 8.32 -10.25
C THR A 502 -23.03 7.36 -11.38
N LEU A 503 -22.14 7.20 -12.37
CA LEU A 503 -22.17 6.13 -13.39
C LEU A 503 -20.79 5.44 -13.47
N LEU A 504 -20.70 4.18 -13.01
CA LEU A 504 -19.47 3.37 -13.04
C LEU A 504 -19.55 2.15 -13.96
N SER A 505 -18.59 2.03 -14.86
CA SER A 505 -18.33 0.80 -15.61
C SER A 505 -17.42 -0.13 -14.80
N GLN A 506 -17.97 -1.23 -14.28
CA GLN A 506 -17.22 -2.17 -13.46
C GLN A 506 -16.42 -3.15 -14.33
N ASN A 507 -15.09 -3.07 -14.19
CA ASN A 507 -14.15 -4.03 -14.76
C ASN A 507 -13.61 -4.99 -13.71
N ASP A 508 -13.37 -6.21 -14.16
CA ASP A 508 -12.78 -7.29 -13.39
C ASP A 508 -11.25 -7.12 -13.46
N ILE A 509 -10.65 -6.60 -12.39
CA ILE A 509 -9.24 -6.15 -12.31
C ILE A 509 -8.25 -7.26 -12.71
N LEU A 510 -8.66 -8.53 -12.59
CA LEU A 510 -7.86 -9.69 -12.94
C LEU A 510 -7.94 -10.09 -14.42
N SER A 511 -8.89 -9.56 -15.19
CA SER A 511 -9.05 -9.90 -16.61
C SER A 511 -8.44 -8.84 -17.53
N GLN A 512 -7.18 -9.05 -17.94
CA GLN A 512 -6.52 -8.32 -19.05
C GLN A 512 -7.14 -8.61 -20.44
N ASN A 513 -8.28 -9.30 -20.48
CA ASN A 513 -9.00 -9.60 -21.71
C ASN A 513 -9.75 -8.36 -22.20
N LYS A 514 -9.47 -7.92 -23.44
CA LYS A 514 -10.15 -6.83 -24.13
C LYS A 514 -11.67 -7.04 -24.11
N CYS A 515 -12.38 -6.34 -23.23
CA CYS A 515 -13.84 -6.41 -23.12
C CYS A 515 -14.48 -5.56 -24.23
N GLY A 516 -15.55 -6.07 -24.86
CA GLY A 516 -16.10 -5.48 -26.08
C GLY A 516 -17.05 -4.31 -25.83
N VAL A 517 -16.55 -3.07 -25.93
CA VAL A 517 -17.33 -1.84 -25.64
C VAL A 517 -17.92 -1.20 -26.91
N LEU A 518 -18.49 -2.00 -27.81
CA LEU A 518 -19.10 -1.50 -29.06
C LEU A 518 -20.35 -0.63 -28.83
N TYR A 519 -21.10 -0.84 -27.75
CA TYR A 519 -22.42 -0.22 -27.56
C TYR A 519 -22.41 1.22 -27.03
N LEU A 520 -21.37 1.63 -26.28
CA LEU A 520 -21.33 2.95 -25.63
C LEU A 520 -20.90 4.08 -26.58
N GLN A 521 -19.98 3.81 -27.51
CA GLN A 521 -19.42 4.83 -28.41
C GLN A 521 -20.51 5.54 -29.23
N GLU A 522 -21.47 4.78 -29.77
CA GLU A 522 -22.57 5.32 -30.58
C GLU A 522 -23.58 6.15 -29.76
N HIS A 523 -23.72 5.87 -28.45
CA HIS A 523 -24.82 6.38 -27.62
C HIS A 523 -24.41 7.40 -26.56
N CYS A 524 -23.13 7.47 -26.17
CA CYS A 524 -22.60 8.49 -25.26
C CYS A 524 -23.00 9.94 -25.65
N PRO A 525 -22.93 10.37 -26.93
CA PRO A 525 -23.34 11.72 -27.32
C PRO A 525 -24.83 12.03 -27.06
N ILE A 526 -25.68 10.99 -27.02
CA ILE A 526 -27.15 11.09 -26.85
C ILE A 526 -27.54 11.02 -25.37
N ILE A 527 -26.76 10.32 -24.54
CA ILE A 527 -27.06 10.07 -23.13
C ILE A 527 -26.48 11.17 -22.23
N LEU A 528 -25.21 11.55 -22.42
CA LEU A 528 -24.51 12.47 -21.52
C LEU A 528 -25.28 13.81 -21.32
N PRO A 529 -25.83 14.49 -22.35
CA PRO A 529 -26.62 15.71 -22.17
C PRO A 529 -27.88 15.58 -21.28
N LYS A 530 -28.34 14.35 -21.01
CA LYS A 530 -29.50 14.08 -20.15
C LYS A 530 -29.12 13.93 -18.67
N LEU A 531 -27.88 13.51 -18.37
CA LEU A 531 -27.39 13.20 -17.03
C LEU A 531 -26.82 14.43 -16.30
N LYS A 532 -27.59 15.53 -16.25
CA LYS A 532 -27.06 16.86 -15.91
C LYS A 532 -26.44 17.00 -14.52
N TYR A 533 -26.84 16.17 -13.56
CA TYR A 533 -26.34 16.18 -12.18
C TYR A 533 -25.18 15.19 -11.93
N LEU A 534 -24.60 14.60 -12.99
CA LEU A 534 -23.53 13.62 -12.86
C LEU A 534 -22.27 14.23 -12.25
N ARG A 535 -21.79 13.62 -11.17
CA ARG A 535 -20.57 13.95 -10.41
C ARG A 535 -19.44 12.96 -10.67
N VAL A 536 -19.77 11.71 -10.99
CA VAL A 536 -18.81 10.62 -11.25
C VAL A 536 -19.16 9.92 -12.56
N LEU A 537 -18.19 9.87 -13.48
CA LEU A 537 -18.23 9.09 -14.71
C LEU A 537 -16.95 8.26 -14.82
N SER A 538 -17.07 6.93 -14.78
CA SER A 538 -15.96 6.00 -15.00
C SER A 538 -16.32 5.06 -16.14
N LEU A 539 -15.58 5.15 -17.24
CA LEU A 539 -15.69 4.35 -18.46
C LEU A 539 -14.33 3.74 -18.87
N PRO A 540 -13.59 3.04 -17.96
CA PRO A 540 -12.32 2.43 -18.29
C PRO A 540 -12.45 1.34 -19.37
N CYS A 541 -11.37 1.02 -20.07
CA CYS A 541 -11.36 0.09 -21.23
C CYS A 541 -12.29 0.51 -22.38
N GLY A 542 -12.66 1.80 -22.47
CA GLY A 542 -13.52 2.32 -23.53
C GLY A 542 -12.94 2.14 -24.93
N ASP A 543 -13.73 1.58 -25.84
CA ASP A 543 -13.32 1.34 -27.24
C ASP A 543 -13.53 2.56 -28.16
N PHE A 544 -13.81 3.74 -27.58
CA PHE A 544 -13.98 5.00 -28.31
C PHE A 544 -12.65 5.71 -28.54
N GLU A 545 -12.44 6.22 -29.75
CA GLU A 545 -11.22 6.96 -30.11
C GLU A 545 -11.26 8.44 -29.69
N THR A 546 -12.45 9.00 -29.45
CA THR A 546 -12.67 10.40 -29.06
C THR A 546 -13.82 10.51 -28.04
N LEU A 547 -13.77 11.55 -27.21
CA LEU A 547 -14.81 11.89 -26.24
C LEU A 547 -15.70 13.02 -26.82
N PRO A 548 -17.05 12.93 -26.75
CA PRO A 548 -17.90 13.94 -27.36
C PRO A 548 -17.83 15.29 -26.63
N ASN A 549 -17.85 16.41 -27.39
CA ASN A 549 -17.80 17.77 -26.85
C ASN A 549 -18.88 18.07 -25.78
N THR A 550 -20.01 17.35 -25.82
CA THR A 550 -21.10 17.46 -24.85
C THR A 550 -20.70 17.08 -23.42
N ILE A 551 -19.51 16.49 -23.20
CA ILE A 551 -18.96 16.26 -21.86
C ILE A 551 -18.90 17.56 -21.04
N GLY A 552 -18.54 18.70 -21.65
CA GLY A 552 -18.45 20.00 -20.98
C GLY A 552 -19.79 20.56 -20.47
N GLU A 553 -20.92 20.00 -20.92
CA GLU A 553 -22.24 20.35 -20.38
C GLU A 553 -22.47 19.75 -18.97
N LEU A 554 -21.68 18.75 -18.56
CA LEU A 554 -21.75 18.11 -17.26
C LEU A 554 -21.03 18.93 -16.17
N ILE A 555 -21.47 20.18 -15.98
CA ILE A 555 -20.83 21.16 -15.07
C ILE A 555 -20.69 20.68 -13.61
N HIS A 556 -21.42 19.65 -13.21
CA HIS A 556 -21.36 19.03 -11.88
C HIS A 556 -20.26 17.96 -11.75
N LEU A 557 -19.60 17.56 -12.84
CA LEU A 557 -18.67 16.43 -12.87
C LEU A 557 -17.41 16.73 -12.05
N ARG A 558 -17.06 15.80 -11.16
CA ARG A 558 -15.93 15.87 -10.22
C ARG A 558 -14.94 14.73 -10.38
N TYR A 559 -15.37 13.60 -10.94
CA TYR A 559 -14.52 12.44 -11.26
C TYR A 559 -14.81 12.01 -12.71
N LEU A 560 -13.78 12.03 -13.54
CA LEU A 560 -13.79 11.50 -14.91
C LEU A 560 -12.67 10.48 -15.06
N ASP A 561 -13.01 9.27 -15.47
CA ASP A 561 -12.07 8.16 -15.63
C ASP A 561 -12.31 7.46 -16.96
N LEU A 562 -11.28 7.48 -17.80
CA LEU A 562 -11.24 6.96 -19.16
C LEU A 562 -10.04 6.02 -19.32
N SER A 563 -9.49 5.51 -18.22
CA SER A 563 -8.26 4.71 -18.19
C SER A 563 -8.36 3.45 -19.07
N PHE A 564 -7.24 2.97 -19.62
CA PHE A 564 -7.17 1.82 -20.52
C PHE A 564 -8.01 1.96 -21.83
N SER A 565 -8.52 3.16 -22.15
CA SER A 565 -9.26 3.42 -23.39
C SER A 565 -8.35 3.68 -24.59
N LYS A 566 -8.91 3.53 -25.79
CA LYS A 566 -8.22 3.84 -27.07
C LYS A 566 -8.29 5.32 -27.48
N ILE A 567 -8.58 6.22 -26.53
CA ILE A 567 -8.75 7.64 -26.81
C ILE A 567 -7.45 8.24 -27.39
N LYS A 568 -7.58 8.98 -28.51
CA LYS A 568 -6.45 9.60 -29.23
C LYS A 568 -6.23 11.06 -28.83
N GLU A 569 -7.34 11.74 -28.55
CA GLU A 569 -7.40 13.15 -28.17
C GLU A 569 -8.52 13.35 -27.13
N LEU A 570 -8.26 14.24 -26.17
CA LEU A 570 -9.30 14.80 -25.31
C LEU A 570 -9.77 16.13 -25.91
N THR A 571 -11.07 16.38 -25.83
CA THR A 571 -11.68 17.60 -26.36
C THR A 571 -11.49 18.77 -25.39
N GLU A 572 -11.31 19.99 -25.92
CA GLU A 572 -11.07 21.19 -25.09
C GLU A 572 -12.23 21.46 -24.11
N SER A 573 -13.46 21.01 -24.40
CA SER A 573 -14.59 21.17 -23.47
C SER A 573 -14.52 20.30 -22.21
N VAL A 574 -13.56 19.36 -22.12
CA VAL A 574 -13.18 18.75 -20.82
C VAL A 574 -12.68 19.84 -19.86
N CYS A 575 -12.10 20.93 -20.36
CA CYS A 575 -11.59 22.04 -19.56
C CYS A 575 -12.67 23.05 -19.13
N ASP A 576 -13.93 22.87 -19.57
CA ASP A 576 -15.09 23.58 -19.04
C ASP A 576 -15.63 22.92 -17.75
N LEU A 577 -15.07 21.79 -17.34
CA LEU A 577 -15.45 21.08 -16.12
C LEU A 577 -14.78 21.70 -14.88
N TYR A 578 -15.13 22.94 -14.55
CA TYR A 578 -14.51 23.71 -13.46
C TYR A 578 -14.58 23.04 -12.06
N ASN A 579 -15.46 22.06 -11.86
CA ASN A 579 -15.56 21.27 -10.62
C ASN A 579 -14.79 19.93 -10.65
N LEU A 580 -14.07 19.62 -11.73
CA LEU A 580 -13.33 18.36 -11.87
C LEU A 580 -12.21 18.29 -10.82
N GLN A 581 -12.26 17.26 -9.98
CA GLN A 581 -11.30 16.99 -8.90
C GLN A 581 -10.39 15.81 -9.24
N THR A 582 -10.88 14.87 -10.03
CA THR A 582 -10.15 13.67 -10.47
C THR A 582 -10.30 13.49 -11.97
N LEU A 583 -9.18 13.37 -12.69
CA LEU A 583 -9.11 12.93 -14.08
C LEU A 583 -8.17 11.73 -14.17
N LYS A 584 -8.65 10.59 -14.67
CA LYS A 584 -7.85 9.38 -14.86
C LYS A 584 -7.79 8.93 -16.32
N LEU A 585 -6.57 8.68 -16.76
CA LEU A 585 -6.12 8.36 -18.11
C LEU A 585 -4.97 7.33 -18.06
N GLU A 586 -4.90 6.51 -16.98
CA GLU A 586 -3.89 5.44 -16.84
C GLU A 586 -3.95 4.53 -18.07
N GLN A 587 -2.80 4.22 -18.67
CA GLN A 587 -2.65 3.29 -19.81
C GLN A 587 -3.48 3.67 -21.06
N CYS A 588 -3.77 4.97 -21.24
CA CYS A 588 -4.26 5.53 -22.50
C CYS A 588 -3.11 5.69 -23.51
N GLU A 589 -2.56 4.57 -24.00
CA GLU A 589 -1.39 4.53 -24.90
C GLU A 589 -1.58 5.34 -26.20
N SER A 590 -2.83 5.49 -26.67
CA SER A 590 -3.16 6.27 -27.87
C SER A 590 -3.22 7.78 -27.66
N LEU A 591 -3.33 8.25 -26.41
CA LEU A 591 -3.56 9.66 -26.09
C LEU A 591 -2.25 10.45 -26.18
N ASN A 592 -2.05 11.20 -27.25
CA ASN A 592 -0.76 11.83 -27.56
C ASN A 592 -0.57 13.22 -26.91
N ILE A 593 -1.67 13.94 -26.65
CA ILE A 593 -1.71 15.36 -26.30
C ILE A 593 -2.88 15.61 -25.33
N LEU A 594 -2.67 16.44 -24.31
CA LEU A 594 -3.74 16.98 -23.46
C LEU A 594 -4.23 18.33 -23.98
N PRO A 595 -5.49 18.75 -23.68
CA PRO A 595 -6.04 20.00 -24.17
C PRO A 595 -5.24 21.23 -23.70
N SER A 596 -5.18 22.27 -24.53
CA SER A 596 -4.43 23.49 -24.21
C SER A 596 -5.04 24.29 -23.05
N ALA A 597 -6.35 24.14 -22.82
CA ALA A 597 -7.09 24.82 -21.75
C ALA A 597 -7.02 24.12 -20.37
N MET A 598 -6.25 23.03 -20.21
CA MET A 598 -6.11 22.27 -18.94
C MET A 598 -5.90 23.13 -17.66
N PRO A 599 -5.15 24.25 -17.68
CA PRO A 599 -5.02 25.13 -16.51
C PRO A 599 -6.33 25.74 -15.97
N ASN A 600 -7.44 25.68 -16.73
CA ASN A 600 -8.77 26.09 -16.24
C ASN A 600 -9.33 25.19 -15.14
N LEU A 601 -8.83 23.95 -15.00
CA LEU A 601 -9.30 22.94 -14.05
C LEU A 601 -8.78 23.20 -12.62
N ILE A 602 -8.95 24.42 -12.11
CA ILE A 602 -8.37 24.91 -10.84
C ILE A 602 -8.72 24.07 -9.59
N ASN A 603 -9.77 23.26 -9.65
CA ASN A 603 -10.19 22.34 -8.59
C ASN A 603 -9.59 20.92 -8.70
N LEU A 604 -8.79 20.64 -9.74
CA LEU A 604 -8.20 19.32 -9.99
C LEU A 604 -7.19 18.97 -8.88
N ARG A 605 -7.38 17.80 -8.27
CA ARG A 605 -6.60 17.28 -7.14
C ARG A 605 -5.80 16.04 -7.51
N HIS A 606 -6.29 15.27 -8.46
CA HIS A 606 -5.68 14.02 -8.92
C HIS A 606 -5.73 13.96 -10.45
N LEU A 607 -4.55 13.99 -11.09
CA LEU A 607 -4.39 13.76 -12.52
C LEU A 607 -3.54 12.50 -12.72
N ASP A 608 -4.20 11.40 -13.08
CA ASP A 608 -3.50 10.18 -13.47
C ASP A 608 -3.40 10.08 -14.99
N ILE A 609 -2.17 10.06 -15.49
CA ILE A 609 -1.78 9.87 -16.89
C ILE A 609 -0.70 8.77 -17.03
N ALA A 610 -0.57 7.88 -16.04
CA ALA A 610 0.51 6.89 -15.97
C ALA A 610 0.49 5.97 -17.19
N ARG A 611 1.63 5.84 -17.90
CA ARG A 611 1.76 5.00 -19.12
C ARG A 611 0.79 5.40 -20.26
N SER A 612 0.34 6.65 -20.29
CA SER A 612 -0.33 7.21 -21.46
C SER A 612 0.69 7.54 -22.57
N GLY A 613 0.21 7.79 -23.80
CA GLY A 613 1.05 8.23 -24.92
C GLY A 613 1.46 9.72 -24.90
N ILE A 614 1.29 10.42 -23.79
CA ILE A 614 1.37 11.90 -23.73
C ILE A 614 2.81 12.37 -23.92
N LYS A 615 3.03 13.14 -24.99
CA LYS A 615 4.39 13.55 -25.42
C LYS A 615 4.93 14.77 -24.69
N GLU A 616 4.07 15.73 -24.35
CA GLU A 616 4.40 16.87 -23.49
C GLU A 616 3.15 17.36 -22.78
N LEU A 617 3.29 17.88 -21.56
CA LEU A 617 2.20 18.57 -20.87
C LEU A 617 1.96 19.97 -21.46
N PRO A 618 0.70 20.47 -21.46
CA PRO A 618 0.40 21.84 -21.88
C PRO A 618 0.99 22.85 -20.87
N LYS A 619 1.27 24.08 -21.31
CA LYS A 619 1.76 25.15 -20.43
C LYS A 619 0.73 25.51 -19.36
N GLY A 620 1.21 25.97 -18.20
CA GLY A 620 0.37 26.54 -17.15
C GLY A 620 -0.15 25.50 -16.14
N MET A 621 0.37 24.27 -16.15
CA MET A 621 0.05 23.27 -15.13
C MET A 621 0.41 23.76 -13.72
N SER A 622 1.35 24.71 -13.61
CA SER A 622 1.66 25.41 -12.35
C SER A 622 0.50 26.23 -11.74
N GLU A 623 -0.58 26.48 -12.48
CA GLU A 623 -1.78 27.17 -11.98
C GLU A 623 -2.78 26.22 -11.29
N LEU A 624 -2.57 24.89 -11.42
CA LEU A 624 -3.35 23.84 -10.75
C LEU A 624 -2.94 23.69 -9.28
N ASN A 625 -3.01 24.78 -8.52
CA ASN A 625 -2.58 24.89 -7.12
C ASN A 625 -3.29 23.90 -6.15
N SER A 626 -4.40 23.29 -6.58
CA SER A 626 -5.14 22.26 -5.84
C SER A 626 -4.52 20.85 -5.94
N LEU A 627 -3.60 20.62 -6.89
CA LEU A 627 -3.13 19.29 -7.29
C LEU A 627 -2.33 18.60 -6.18
N GLN A 628 -2.77 17.41 -5.77
CA GLN A 628 -2.14 16.55 -4.75
C GLN A 628 -1.46 15.33 -5.37
N PHE A 629 -1.88 14.90 -6.56
CA PHE A 629 -1.33 13.76 -7.27
C PHE A 629 -1.22 14.07 -8.77
N LEU A 630 -0.06 13.76 -9.33
CA LEU A 630 0.25 13.82 -10.75
C LEU A 630 1.20 12.66 -11.06
N SER A 631 0.78 11.68 -11.85
CA SER A 631 1.58 10.47 -12.05
C SER A 631 2.74 10.63 -13.03
N ASP A 632 2.67 11.54 -14.01
CA ASP A 632 3.78 11.88 -14.91
C ASP A 632 3.86 13.40 -15.17
N PHE A 633 5.08 13.91 -15.34
CA PHE A 633 5.35 15.26 -15.83
C PHE A 633 6.27 15.19 -17.06
N SER A 634 5.67 15.07 -18.24
CA SER A 634 6.38 15.06 -19.52
C SER A 634 6.79 16.49 -19.90
N VAL A 635 8.08 16.80 -19.79
CA VAL A 635 8.66 18.13 -20.07
C VAL A 635 8.48 18.47 -21.55
N GLY A 636 8.12 19.73 -21.84
CA GLY A 636 7.80 20.22 -23.18
C GLY A 636 9.00 20.75 -23.97
N LYS A 637 9.05 20.43 -25.26
CA LYS A 637 10.16 20.77 -26.16
C LYS A 637 10.07 22.23 -26.61
N ASN A 638 11.22 22.90 -26.76
CA ASN A 638 11.34 24.24 -27.39
C ASN A 638 10.38 25.32 -26.85
N LYS A 639 9.95 25.23 -25.58
CA LYS A 639 8.94 26.11 -24.96
C LYS A 639 7.55 25.98 -25.63
N VAL A 640 7.17 24.81 -26.16
CA VAL A 640 5.81 24.52 -26.66
C VAL A 640 4.93 24.00 -25.52
N GLY A 641 5.28 22.87 -24.90
CA GLY A 641 4.67 22.40 -23.66
C GLY A 641 5.21 23.08 -22.38
N ALA A 642 4.93 22.45 -21.24
CA ALA A 642 5.30 22.88 -19.90
C ALA A 642 6.81 22.82 -19.63
N ARG A 643 7.33 23.75 -18.81
CA ARG A 643 8.74 23.71 -18.36
C ARG A 643 8.86 23.05 -16.98
N ILE A 644 9.99 22.40 -16.71
CA ILE A 644 10.21 21.67 -15.45
C ILE A 644 10.09 22.57 -14.20
N GLY A 645 10.45 23.85 -14.30
CA GLY A 645 10.21 24.85 -13.25
C GLY A 645 8.73 25.08 -12.87
N GLU A 646 7.77 24.64 -13.68
CA GLU A 646 6.34 24.68 -13.32
C GLU A 646 6.00 23.72 -12.17
N LEU A 647 6.72 22.60 -12.03
CA LEU A 647 6.64 21.74 -10.84
C LEU A 647 6.97 22.52 -9.56
N GLY A 648 7.81 23.56 -9.64
CA GLY A 648 8.21 24.38 -8.50
C GLY A 648 7.05 25.03 -7.73
N LYS A 649 5.92 25.32 -8.42
CA LYS A 649 4.71 25.88 -7.78
C LYS A 649 3.75 24.83 -7.21
N LEU A 650 4.04 23.53 -7.37
CA LEU A 650 3.20 22.42 -6.91
C LEU A 650 3.87 21.70 -5.71
N PRO A 651 3.95 22.32 -4.51
CA PRO A 651 4.65 21.77 -3.35
C PRO A 651 3.90 20.62 -2.67
N ASP A 652 2.59 20.51 -2.90
CA ASP A 652 1.69 19.59 -2.21
C ASP A 652 1.49 18.24 -2.93
N LEU A 653 2.22 17.98 -4.02
CA LEU A 653 2.24 16.69 -4.70
C LEU A 653 2.73 15.56 -3.78
N ARG A 654 2.09 14.39 -3.89
CA ARG A 654 2.26 13.22 -3.02
C ARG A 654 2.31 11.91 -3.82
N GLY A 655 2.92 10.88 -3.23
CA GLY A 655 2.86 9.51 -3.76
C GLY A 655 3.90 9.25 -4.86
N GLU A 656 3.42 8.77 -6.01
CA GLU A 656 4.21 8.49 -7.21
C GLU A 656 4.27 9.71 -8.14
N LEU A 657 5.45 10.05 -8.63
CA LEU A 657 5.68 11.05 -9.69
C LEU A 657 6.76 10.53 -10.65
N SER A 658 6.39 10.34 -11.91
CA SER A 658 7.33 10.26 -13.03
C SER A 658 7.62 11.65 -13.59
N ILE A 659 8.84 11.90 -14.05
CA ILE A 659 9.24 13.11 -14.77
C ILE A 659 9.95 12.67 -16.04
N SER A 660 9.37 12.98 -17.18
CA SER A 660 9.73 12.44 -18.49
C SER A 660 10.26 13.52 -19.45
N ASN A 661 11.04 13.09 -20.45
CA ASN A 661 11.75 13.96 -21.40
C ASN A 661 12.77 14.92 -20.75
N LEU A 662 13.55 14.44 -19.79
CA LEU A 662 14.53 15.28 -19.08
C LEU A 662 15.63 15.86 -19.99
N GLU A 663 15.85 15.30 -21.18
CA GLU A 663 16.69 15.86 -22.25
C GLU A 663 16.18 17.18 -22.85
N TYR A 664 14.98 17.65 -22.47
CA TYR A 664 14.47 18.99 -22.82
C TYR A 664 14.68 20.04 -21.71
N VAL A 665 15.33 19.69 -20.60
CA VAL A 665 15.72 20.63 -19.54
C VAL A 665 16.90 21.48 -20.00
N VAL A 666 16.75 22.80 -20.01
CA VAL A 666 17.70 23.70 -20.71
C VAL A 666 19.05 23.85 -19.99
N ASN A 667 19.09 23.63 -18.68
CA ASN A 667 20.28 23.63 -17.82
C ASN A 667 19.88 23.35 -16.36
N SER A 668 20.88 23.19 -15.51
CA SER A 668 20.75 23.02 -14.05
C SER A 668 19.96 24.11 -13.33
N LYS A 669 19.95 25.35 -13.82
CA LYS A 669 19.08 26.38 -13.24
C LYS A 669 17.60 26.10 -13.50
N ASP A 670 17.24 25.69 -14.72
CA ASP A 670 15.87 25.27 -15.06
C ASP A 670 15.44 24.07 -14.20
N ALA A 671 16.34 23.08 -14.04
CA ALA A 671 16.15 21.95 -13.12
C ALA A 671 15.90 22.39 -11.67
N SER A 672 16.69 23.35 -11.16
CA SER A 672 16.56 23.85 -9.78
C SER A 672 15.20 24.52 -9.49
N GLU A 673 14.54 25.07 -10.52
CA GLU A 673 13.20 25.67 -10.39
C GLU A 673 12.12 24.61 -10.06
N ALA A 674 12.35 23.32 -10.34
CA ALA A 674 11.42 22.22 -10.05
C ALA A 674 11.22 21.90 -8.55
N ARG A 675 12.21 22.29 -7.71
CA ARG A 675 12.15 22.19 -6.23
C ARG A 675 11.81 20.80 -5.67
N LEU A 676 12.39 19.73 -6.22
CA LEU A 676 12.11 18.36 -5.72
C LEU A 676 12.51 18.15 -4.24
N LYS A 677 13.49 18.92 -3.73
CA LYS A 677 13.86 19.00 -2.31
C LYS A 677 12.71 19.46 -1.39
N ASP A 678 11.78 20.27 -1.90
CA ASP A 678 10.65 20.81 -1.11
C ASP A 678 9.48 19.81 -1.01
N LYS A 679 9.42 18.81 -1.91
CA LYS A 679 8.27 17.89 -2.12
C LYS A 679 8.24 16.70 -1.15
N LYS A 680 8.17 17.00 0.15
CA LYS A 680 8.27 16.02 1.27
C LYS A 680 7.27 14.86 1.30
N TYR A 681 6.26 14.84 0.43
CA TYR A 681 5.20 13.82 0.38
C TYR A 681 5.32 12.86 -0.82
N ILE A 682 6.29 13.08 -1.71
CA ILE A 682 6.61 12.11 -2.78
C ILE A 682 7.37 10.93 -2.15
N GLU A 683 6.91 9.72 -2.45
CA GLU A 683 7.47 8.48 -1.93
C GLU A 683 8.10 7.61 -3.04
N ASP A 684 7.62 7.76 -4.28
CA ASP A 684 8.13 7.11 -5.49
C ASP A 684 8.42 8.19 -6.55
N LEU A 685 9.66 8.22 -7.06
CA LEU A 685 10.11 9.19 -8.06
C LEU A 685 10.80 8.45 -9.21
N GLN A 686 10.35 8.71 -10.43
CA GLN A 686 10.95 8.15 -11.65
C GLN A 686 11.46 9.31 -12.52
N LEU A 687 12.74 9.29 -12.91
CA LEU A 687 13.38 10.34 -13.71
C LEU A 687 13.81 9.75 -15.06
N ARG A 688 13.20 10.20 -16.16
CA ARG A 688 13.33 9.57 -17.50
C ARG A 688 13.90 10.52 -18.56
N TRP A 689 14.90 10.05 -19.29
CA TRP A 689 15.47 10.67 -20.50
C TRP A 689 15.12 9.85 -21.76
N GLY A 690 14.90 10.53 -22.88
CA GLY A 690 14.68 9.93 -24.19
C GLY A 690 15.95 9.29 -24.79
N SER A 691 15.76 8.17 -25.49
CA SER A 691 16.83 7.26 -25.94
C SER A 691 17.66 7.68 -27.17
N ASP A 692 17.23 8.73 -27.89
CA ASP A 692 17.48 8.84 -29.34
C ASP A 692 18.33 10.06 -29.78
N THR A 693 19.09 10.69 -28.89
CA THR A 693 20.08 11.73 -29.28
C THR A 693 21.39 11.58 -28.51
N ASP A 694 22.51 11.80 -29.20
CA ASP A 694 23.86 11.77 -28.63
C ASP A 694 24.06 12.84 -27.53
N ILE A 695 25.16 12.70 -26.77
CA ILE A 695 25.57 13.68 -25.76
C ILE A 695 26.23 14.89 -26.44
N ASP A 696 25.63 16.07 -26.30
CA ASP A 696 26.29 17.35 -26.57
C ASP A 696 27.17 17.82 -25.39
N ASP A 697 26.72 17.62 -24.13
CA ASP A 697 27.46 17.98 -22.90
C ASP A 697 27.12 17.04 -21.73
N SER A 698 28.11 16.30 -21.23
CA SER A 698 27.93 15.30 -20.15
C SER A 698 27.94 15.91 -18.73
N GLU A 699 28.61 17.05 -18.54
CA GLU A 699 28.66 17.71 -17.22
C GLU A 699 27.37 18.54 -17.01
N CYS A 700 26.78 19.09 -18.07
CA CYS A 700 25.46 19.74 -18.01
C CYS A 700 24.35 18.77 -17.55
N GLU A 701 24.31 17.55 -18.08
CA GLU A 701 23.35 16.50 -17.67
C GLU A 701 23.50 16.10 -16.19
N LYS A 702 24.74 16.07 -15.70
CA LYS A 702 25.08 15.82 -14.29
C LYS A 702 24.70 16.98 -13.38
N ASP A 703 24.96 18.23 -13.77
CA ASP A 703 24.48 19.41 -13.07
C ASP A 703 22.93 19.47 -13.05
N ILE A 704 22.25 18.98 -14.09
CA ILE A 704 20.79 18.84 -14.11
C ILE A 704 20.34 17.81 -13.06
N LEU A 705 20.89 16.59 -13.05
CA LEU A 705 20.51 15.55 -12.07
C LEU A 705 20.89 15.93 -10.62
N ASP A 706 21.96 16.71 -10.40
CA ASP A 706 22.28 17.25 -9.08
C ASP A 706 21.20 18.21 -8.56
N GLN A 707 20.72 19.13 -9.42
CA GLN A 707 19.66 20.06 -9.05
C GLN A 707 18.26 19.41 -8.95
N LEU A 708 18.07 18.22 -9.54
CA LEU A 708 16.88 17.37 -9.36
C LEU A 708 16.91 16.49 -8.11
N GLN A 709 17.86 16.69 -7.19
CA GLN A 709 17.92 15.96 -5.92
C GLN A 709 16.56 16.01 -5.16
N PRO A 710 15.98 14.85 -4.76
CA PRO A 710 14.68 14.76 -4.09
C PRO A 710 14.73 14.94 -2.57
N HIS A 711 13.58 15.13 -1.92
CA HIS A 711 13.47 15.12 -0.46
C HIS A 711 13.88 13.77 0.14
N THR A 712 14.56 13.77 1.29
CA THR A 712 15.06 12.58 2.02
C THR A 712 13.98 11.62 2.56
N CYS A 713 12.70 11.87 2.26
CA CYS A 713 11.59 10.98 2.65
C CYS A 713 11.34 9.87 1.62
N LEU A 714 11.93 9.99 0.42
CA LEU A 714 11.73 9.09 -0.72
C LEU A 714 12.00 7.62 -0.35
N LYS A 715 11.19 6.71 -0.87
CA LYS A 715 11.26 5.25 -0.65
C LYS A 715 11.65 4.50 -1.92
N ILE A 716 11.23 4.98 -3.08
CA ILE A 716 11.46 4.36 -4.38
C ILE A 716 12.05 5.42 -5.32
N LEU A 717 13.14 5.07 -6.00
CA LEU A 717 13.76 5.91 -7.02
C LEU A 717 14.04 5.08 -8.27
N SER A 718 13.66 5.60 -9.44
CA SER A 718 14.08 5.10 -10.75
C SER A 718 14.81 6.20 -11.53
N ILE A 719 15.95 5.88 -12.13
CA ILE A 719 16.68 6.77 -13.04
C ILE A 719 16.87 6.01 -14.35
N GLU A 720 16.26 6.51 -15.42
CA GLU A 720 16.07 5.77 -16.68
C GLU A 720 16.60 6.59 -17.86
N GLY A 721 17.55 6.04 -18.63
CA GLY A 721 18.12 6.66 -19.83
C GLY A 721 19.14 7.79 -19.56
N TYR A 722 19.58 8.00 -18.32
CA TYR A 722 20.42 9.12 -17.92
C TYR A 722 21.75 9.21 -18.69
N ARG A 723 22.12 10.44 -19.04
CA ARG A 723 23.13 10.79 -20.06
C ARG A 723 24.46 11.30 -19.51
N GLY A 724 24.56 11.54 -18.20
CA GLY A 724 25.84 11.88 -17.59
C GLY A 724 26.80 10.69 -17.55
N THR A 725 28.09 10.96 -17.50
CA THR A 725 29.15 9.94 -17.36
C THR A 725 29.35 9.50 -15.90
N THR A 726 28.85 10.27 -14.94
CA THR A 726 28.91 10.01 -13.50
C THR A 726 27.63 10.49 -12.81
N PHE A 727 27.19 9.79 -11.77
CA PHE A 727 26.05 10.23 -10.95
C PHE A 727 26.46 11.30 -9.92
N PRO A 728 25.56 12.22 -9.53
CA PRO A 728 25.83 13.18 -8.46
C PRO A 728 25.89 12.50 -7.10
N GLY A 729 26.74 13.03 -6.21
CA GLY A 729 27.06 12.43 -4.91
C GLY A 729 25.87 12.29 -3.94
N TRP A 730 24.75 12.96 -4.18
CA TRP A 730 23.55 12.80 -3.36
C TRP A 730 22.94 11.39 -3.45
N LEU A 731 23.10 10.69 -4.58
CA LEU A 731 22.41 9.42 -4.86
C LEU A 731 22.86 8.26 -3.93
N GLY A 732 24.12 8.27 -3.49
CA GLY A 732 24.66 7.35 -2.48
C GLY A 732 24.65 7.90 -1.04
N HIS A 733 24.13 9.11 -0.81
CA HIS A 733 24.31 9.79 0.48
C HIS A 733 23.40 9.21 1.57
N ALA A 734 23.98 8.90 2.75
CA ALA A 734 23.28 8.29 3.89
C ALA A 734 22.06 9.08 4.42
N SER A 735 21.84 10.31 3.97
CA SER A 735 20.59 11.07 4.20
C SER A 735 19.35 10.42 3.59
N TYR A 736 19.49 9.61 2.53
CA TYR A 736 18.39 8.85 1.92
C TYR A 736 18.08 7.56 2.69
N HIS A 737 18.06 7.65 4.02
CA HIS A 737 17.87 6.51 4.89
C HIS A 737 16.56 5.75 4.63
N ASN A 738 15.51 6.44 4.16
CA ASN A 738 14.21 5.85 3.84
C ASN A 738 14.16 5.09 2.50
N MET A 739 15.19 5.14 1.65
CA MET A 739 15.14 4.52 0.33
C MET A 739 15.18 2.98 0.46
N VAL A 740 14.15 2.33 -0.10
CA VAL A 740 13.91 0.88 -0.03
C VAL A 740 14.15 0.20 -1.38
N PHE A 741 13.89 0.91 -2.48
CA PHE A 741 14.06 0.41 -3.84
C PHE A 741 14.81 1.46 -4.68
N LEU A 742 15.83 1.04 -5.41
CA LEU A 742 16.52 1.85 -6.40
C LEU A 742 16.64 1.05 -7.71
N ASN A 743 16.23 1.68 -8.81
CA ASN A 743 16.44 1.22 -10.17
C ASN A 743 17.29 2.24 -10.94
N ILE A 744 18.31 1.75 -11.63
CA ILE A 744 19.11 2.53 -12.58
C ILE A 744 19.06 1.75 -13.89
N ASP A 745 18.56 2.35 -14.96
CA ASP A 745 18.21 1.66 -16.20
C ASP A 745 18.63 2.49 -17.42
N GLY A 746 19.08 1.84 -18.50
CA GLY A 746 19.46 2.47 -19.76
C GLY A 746 20.53 3.57 -19.65
N CYS A 747 21.28 3.63 -18.56
CA CYS A 747 22.26 4.69 -18.27
C CYS A 747 23.59 4.47 -19.01
N LYS A 748 23.49 4.35 -20.34
CA LYS A 748 24.53 3.79 -21.24
C LYS A 748 25.91 4.44 -21.14
N TYR A 749 25.96 5.71 -20.75
CA TYR A 749 27.20 6.48 -20.71
C TYR A 749 27.83 6.57 -19.32
N CYS A 750 27.18 6.04 -18.28
CA CYS A 750 27.71 6.04 -16.92
C CYS A 750 28.91 5.08 -16.78
N CYS A 751 30.05 5.62 -16.37
CA CYS A 751 31.31 4.89 -16.20
C CYS A 751 31.63 4.55 -14.73
N LEU A 752 30.85 5.07 -13.76
CA LEU A 752 31.04 4.87 -12.32
C LEU A 752 29.67 4.81 -11.60
N LEU A 753 29.57 3.97 -10.57
CA LEU A 753 28.41 3.90 -9.67
C LEU A 753 28.62 4.78 -8.41
N PRO A 754 27.54 5.30 -7.80
CA PRO A 754 27.61 6.01 -6.52
C PRO A 754 27.68 5.02 -5.33
N SER A 755 27.96 5.55 -4.13
CA SER A 755 28.13 4.78 -2.88
C SER A 755 26.85 4.24 -2.25
N LEU A 756 26.13 3.40 -2.97
CA LEU A 756 24.87 2.79 -2.56
C LEU A 756 25.00 1.89 -1.31
N GLY A 757 26.19 1.36 -1.03
CA GLY A 757 26.44 0.51 0.15
C GLY A 757 26.25 1.20 1.51
N GLN A 758 26.18 2.54 1.54
CA GLN A 758 25.89 3.32 2.74
C GLN A 758 24.38 3.41 3.09
N LEU A 759 23.48 2.93 2.23
CA LEU A 759 22.03 3.12 2.37
C LEU A 759 21.40 2.08 3.34
N PRO A 760 20.86 2.50 4.50
CA PRO A 760 20.56 1.58 5.61
C PRO A 760 19.28 0.76 5.47
N PHE A 761 18.30 1.18 4.67
CA PHE A 761 17.04 0.45 4.45
C PHE A 761 16.81 0.01 2.99
N LEU A 762 17.82 0.14 2.12
CA LEU A 762 17.75 -0.31 0.73
C LEU A 762 17.61 -1.84 0.70
N LYS A 763 16.44 -2.32 0.24
CA LYS A 763 16.09 -3.75 0.13
C LYS A 763 16.29 -4.30 -1.28
N ASN A 764 16.02 -3.49 -2.30
CA ASN A 764 16.07 -3.91 -3.70
C ASN A 764 16.92 -2.92 -4.49
N LEU A 765 17.92 -3.45 -5.21
CA LEU A 765 18.74 -2.68 -6.14
C LEU A 765 18.74 -3.37 -7.50
N LYS A 766 18.31 -2.65 -8.55
CA LYS A 766 18.39 -3.09 -9.94
C LYS A 766 19.25 -2.09 -10.74
N ILE A 767 20.18 -2.61 -11.52
CA ILE A 767 21.08 -1.85 -12.39
C ILE A 767 21.04 -2.52 -13.77
N GLU A 768 20.57 -1.81 -14.80
CA GLU A 768 20.39 -2.31 -16.16
C GLU A 768 20.96 -1.34 -17.20
N GLY A 769 21.60 -1.86 -18.26
CA GLY A 769 21.93 -1.06 -19.44
C GLY A 769 23.07 -0.03 -19.27
N LEU A 770 23.98 -0.22 -18.31
CA LEU A 770 25.14 0.66 -18.10
C LEU A 770 26.29 0.27 -19.05
N HIS A 771 26.13 0.61 -20.33
CA HIS A 771 27.05 0.25 -21.42
C HIS A 771 28.46 0.87 -21.32
N GLY A 772 28.72 1.75 -20.35
CA GLY A 772 30.02 2.37 -20.07
C GLY A 772 30.75 1.85 -18.82
N LEU A 773 30.10 1.02 -17.99
CA LEU A 773 30.64 0.59 -16.70
C LEU A 773 31.55 -0.63 -16.87
N VAL A 774 32.87 -0.42 -16.79
CA VAL A 774 33.87 -1.50 -16.96
C VAL A 774 34.19 -2.22 -15.65
N ILE A 775 34.15 -1.52 -14.51
CA ILE A 775 34.50 -2.07 -13.18
C ILE A 775 33.46 -1.60 -12.15
N ILE A 776 33.08 -2.47 -11.23
CA ILE A 776 32.40 -2.09 -9.98
C ILE A 776 33.43 -2.15 -8.86
N GLY A 777 33.91 -0.98 -8.42
CA GLY A 777 34.98 -0.84 -7.45
C GLY A 777 34.52 -0.48 -6.04
N HIS A 778 35.44 0.09 -5.26
CA HIS A 778 35.23 0.50 -3.87
C HIS A 778 34.13 1.57 -3.71
N GLU A 779 34.02 2.46 -4.70
CA GLU A 779 33.09 3.59 -4.74
C GLU A 779 31.61 3.19 -4.66
N PHE A 780 31.25 1.99 -5.14
CA PHE A 780 29.90 1.42 -5.01
C PHE A 780 29.48 1.20 -3.54
N TYR A 781 30.45 0.93 -2.67
CA TYR A 781 30.20 0.59 -1.27
C TYR A 781 30.17 1.82 -0.35
N LYS A 782 31.16 2.71 -0.48
CA LYS A 782 31.29 3.90 0.38
C LYS A 782 32.13 4.99 -0.26
N ASN A 783 31.83 6.24 0.10
CA ASN A 783 32.74 7.37 -0.07
C ASN A 783 33.92 7.23 0.92
N ASP A 784 35.06 7.83 0.58
CA ASP A 784 36.29 7.78 1.39
C ASP A 784 36.26 8.68 2.65
N ASP A 785 35.18 9.46 2.84
CA ASP A 785 35.02 10.34 3.99
C ASP A 785 34.87 9.55 5.30
N ASN A 786 35.88 9.69 6.16
CA ASN A 786 36.09 8.94 7.40
C ASN A 786 34.86 8.89 8.33
N SER A 787 34.16 7.75 8.34
CA SER A 787 33.28 7.33 9.43
C SER A 787 33.38 5.82 9.67
N SER A 788 33.10 5.39 10.90
CA SER A 788 33.54 4.10 11.43
C SER A 788 32.56 2.95 11.20
N SER A 789 33.07 1.83 10.68
CA SER A 789 32.59 0.47 10.99
C SER A 789 31.08 0.21 10.82
N THR A 790 30.43 0.84 9.85
CA THR A 790 29.05 0.50 9.46
C THR A 790 29.04 -0.75 8.58
N THR A 791 28.13 -1.68 8.87
CA THR A 791 27.79 -2.79 7.97
C THR A 791 27.24 -2.23 6.66
N LEU A 792 27.85 -2.62 5.54
CA LEU A 792 27.41 -2.25 4.19
C LEU A 792 26.13 -2.99 3.81
N PHE A 793 25.32 -2.39 2.93
CA PHE A 793 24.05 -2.94 2.43
C PHE A 793 23.20 -3.72 3.48
N PRO A 794 22.98 -3.18 4.69
CA PRO A 794 22.55 -3.97 5.85
C PRO A 794 21.10 -4.47 5.79
N ALA A 795 20.33 -4.00 4.81
CA ALA A 795 18.95 -4.38 4.54
C ALA A 795 18.72 -4.99 3.15
N LEU A 796 19.78 -5.14 2.32
CA LEU A 796 19.63 -5.54 0.92
C LEU A 796 19.19 -7.00 0.84
N GLU A 797 18.03 -7.23 0.23
CA GLU A 797 17.36 -8.52 0.06
C GLU A 797 17.42 -9.00 -1.39
N LYS A 798 17.45 -8.07 -2.37
CA LYS A 798 17.58 -8.37 -3.80
C LYS A 798 18.57 -7.45 -4.52
N LEU A 799 19.40 -8.03 -5.37
CA LEU A 799 20.37 -7.36 -6.23
C LEU A 799 20.30 -7.93 -7.65
N SER A 800 20.21 -7.07 -8.66
CA SER A 800 20.08 -7.46 -10.07
C SER A 800 20.96 -6.60 -10.96
N PHE A 801 21.77 -7.23 -11.80
CA PHE A 801 22.53 -6.61 -12.89
C PHE A 801 22.07 -7.19 -14.23
N ASP A 802 21.74 -6.33 -15.20
CA ASP A 802 21.32 -6.76 -16.56
C ASP A 802 21.91 -5.84 -17.66
N ASP A 803 22.08 -6.36 -18.87
CA ASP A 803 22.63 -5.66 -20.06
C ASP A 803 23.88 -4.80 -19.75
N MET A 804 24.96 -5.45 -19.31
CA MET A 804 26.23 -4.82 -18.92
C MET A 804 27.36 -5.22 -19.91
N PRO A 805 27.33 -4.76 -21.17
CA PRO A 805 28.12 -5.32 -22.27
C PRO A 805 29.64 -5.11 -22.19
N VAL A 806 30.13 -4.20 -21.33
CA VAL A 806 31.56 -3.89 -21.15
C VAL A 806 32.08 -4.14 -19.74
N TRP A 807 31.26 -4.66 -18.84
CA TRP A 807 31.65 -4.92 -17.45
C TRP A 807 32.61 -6.11 -17.38
N GLU A 808 33.81 -5.91 -16.85
CA GLU A 808 34.92 -6.87 -16.88
C GLU A 808 35.29 -7.41 -15.48
N GLU A 809 35.15 -6.59 -14.42
CA GLU A 809 35.43 -6.98 -13.02
C GLU A 809 34.44 -6.38 -12.00
N TRP A 810 34.07 -7.17 -10.98
CA TRP A 810 33.50 -6.69 -9.72
C TRP A 810 34.52 -6.89 -8.60
N SER A 811 35.14 -5.79 -8.13
CA SER A 811 36.19 -5.85 -7.13
C SER A 811 35.57 -6.03 -5.72
N SER A 812 35.80 -7.19 -5.11
CA SER A 812 35.24 -7.50 -3.78
C SER A 812 36.08 -6.91 -2.63
N LEU A 813 35.43 -6.57 -1.51
CA LEU A 813 36.08 -5.97 -0.33
C LEU A 813 36.79 -7.03 0.55
N GLU A 814 37.82 -7.66 0.01
CA GLU A 814 38.66 -8.62 0.74
C GLU A 814 39.31 -7.97 1.98
N GLY A 815 39.08 -8.56 3.15
CA GLY A 815 39.69 -8.13 4.42
C GLY A 815 38.87 -7.19 5.31
N VAL A 816 37.63 -6.85 4.96
CA VAL A 816 36.72 -6.11 5.85
C VAL A 816 36.18 -7.03 6.96
N GLN A 817 36.10 -6.53 8.21
CA GLN A 817 35.46 -7.26 9.31
C GLN A 817 33.93 -7.16 9.21
N GLY A 818 33.30 -8.20 8.65
CA GLY A 818 31.85 -8.39 8.59
C GLY A 818 31.31 -8.48 7.17
N ASP A 819 30.16 -9.13 7.02
CA ASP A 819 29.59 -9.42 5.70
C ASP A 819 29.10 -8.15 5.01
N VAL A 820 29.45 -8.02 3.72
CA VAL A 820 29.08 -6.88 2.88
C VAL A 820 27.61 -6.95 2.42
N PHE A 821 27.02 -8.15 2.44
CA PHE A 821 25.66 -8.43 1.99
C PHE A 821 24.92 -9.38 2.97
N PRO A 822 24.72 -8.98 4.25
CA PRO A 822 24.28 -9.87 5.33
C PRO A 822 22.83 -10.38 5.23
N ARG A 823 22.07 -9.94 4.21
CA ARG A 823 20.64 -10.28 4.02
C ARG A 823 20.26 -10.57 2.57
N LEU A 824 21.22 -10.65 1.65
CA LEU A 824 20.95 -10.78 0.23
C LEU A 824 20.39 -12.17 -0.08
N ARG A 825 19.10 -12.24 -0.42
CA ARG A 825 18.35 -13.47 -0.71
C ARG A 825 18.32 -13.81 -2.19
N SER A 826 18.35 -12.80 -3.05
CA SER A 826 18.20 -12.97 -4.50
C SER A 826 19.27 -12.17 -5.22
N LEU A 827 20.14 -12.86 -5.95
CA LEU A 827 21.13 -12.28 -6.85
C LEU A 827 20.83 -12.72 -8.27
N SER A 828 20.75 -11.79 -9.21
CA SER A 828 20.67 -12.07 -10.64
C SER A 828 21.71 -11.27 -11.41
N VAL A 829 22.44 -11.92 -12.32
CA VAL A 829 23.46 -11.33 -13.19
C VAL A 829 23.25 -11.84 -14.60
N THR A 830 22.61 -11.03 -15.44
CA THR A 830 22.17 -11.43 -16.79
C THR A 830 22.80 -10.55 -17.86
N ASN A 831 23.05 -11.10 -19.05
CA ASN A 831 23.59 -10.38 -20.20
C ASN A 831 24.86 -9.54 -19.89
N CYS A 832 25.79 -10.11 -19.11
CA CYS A 832 27.06 -9.48 -18.73
C CYS A 832 28.25 -10.16 -19.45
N PRO A 833 28.38 -10.05 -20.78
CA PRO A 833 29.20 -10.95 -21.59
C PRO A 833 30.71 -10.82 -21.37
N ARG A 834 31.19 -9.69 -20.83
CA ARG A 834 32.62 -9.47 -20.55
C ARG A 834 33.03 -9.79 -19.11
N LEU A 835 32.09 -10.09 -18.21
CA LEU A 835 32.42 -10.22 -16.80
C LEU A 835 33.34 -11.42 -16.60
N THR A 836 34.61 -11.19 -16.25
CA THR A 836 35.60 -12.26 -16.07
C THR A 836 35.77 -12.67 -14.62
N ARG A 837 35.57 -11.71 -13.71
CA ARG A 837 35.90 -11.80 -12.28
C ARG A 837 34.83 -11.12 -11.44
N GLY A 838 34.56 -11.72 -10.29
CA GLY A 838 33.79 -11.09 -9.22
C GLY A 838 32.32 -11.47 -9.22
N LEU A 839 32.03 -12.58 -8.55
CA LEU A 839 30.84 -12.67 -7.71
C LEU A 839 31.32 -12.65 -6.25
N PRO A 840 30.59 -12.03 -5.30
CA PRO A 840 31.02 -12.01 -3.90
C PRO A 840 31.18 -13.42 -3.32
N HIS A 841 32.37 -13.76 -2.83
CA HIS A 841 32.71 -15.13 -2.42
C HIS A 841 31.91 -15.67 -1.22
N HIS A 842 31.28 -14.82 -0.41
CA HIS A 842 30.41 -15.23 0.69
C HIS A 842 29.11 -14.41 0.70
N LEU A 843 27.97 -15.11 0.68
CA LEU A 843 26.63 -14.52 0.68
C LEU A 843 25.73 -15.36 1.63
N PRO A 844 25.80 -15.15 2.96
CA PRO A 844 25.30 -16.12 3.95
C PRO A 844 23.79 -16.34 3.99
N ALA A 845 23.00 -15.52 3.27
CA ALA A 845 21.54 -15.56 3.27
C ALA A 845 20.94 -15.75 1.86
N LEU A 846 21.75 -16.18 0.87
CA LEU A 846 21.33 -16.29 -0.52
C LEU A 846 20.46 -17.52 -0.74
N GLU A 847 19.21 -17.29 -1.18
CA GLU A 847 18.15 -18.29 -1.41
C GLU A 847 17.99 -18.57 -2.92
N TYR A 848 18.15 -17.55 -3.77
CA TYR A 848 18.01 -17.59 -5.23
C TYR A 848 19.25 -16.99 -5.91
N LEU A 849 19.83 -17.71 -6.87
CA LEU A 849 20.92 -17.24 -7.72
C LEU A 849 20.60 -17.48 -9.21
N GLU A 850 20.68 -16.43 -10.01
CA GLU A 850 20.61 -16.50 -11.47
C GLU A 850 21.83 -15.89 -12.14
N ILE A 851 22.35 -16.59 -13.14
CA ILE A 851 23.41 -16.12 -14.04
C ILE A 851 22.98 -16.46 -15.48
N ASP A 852 22.86 -15.48 -16.37
CA ASP A 852 22.51 -15.68 -17.78
C ASP A 852 23.43 -14.86 -18.70
N GLY A 853 23.77 -15.37 -19.89
CA GLY A 853 24.52 -14.63 -20.90
C GLY A 853 25.88 -14.10 -20.41
N CYS A 854 26.58 -14.87 -19.57
CA CYS A 854 27.88 -14.52 -18.98
C CYS A 854 29.03 -15.44 -19.44
N PRO A 855 29.31 -15.59 -20.75
CA PRO A 855 30.22 -16.60 -21.28
C PRO A 855 31.70 -16.47 -20.88
N ASN A 856 32.15 -15.33 -20.34
CA ASN A 856 33.54 -15.14 -19.89
C ASN A 856 33.75 -15.25 -18.37
N LEU A 857 32.70 -15.54 -17.59
CA LEU A 857 32.76 -15.55 -16.12
C LEU A 857 33.51 -16.78 -15.58
N VAL A 858 34.71 -16.59 -15.04
CA VAL A 858 35.58 -17.68 -14.56
C VAL A 858 35.51 -17.89 -13.04
N SER A 859 34.52 -17.31 -12.34
CA SER A 859 34.42 -17.39 -10.88
C SER A 859 33.88 -18.74 -10.39
N SER A 860 34.18 -19.09 -9.14
CA SER A 860 33.36 -20.04 -8.40
C SER A 860 31.96 -19.47 -8.13
N LEU A 861 31.02 -20.32 -7.70
CA LEU A 861 29.78 -19.82 -7.10
C LEU A 861 30.06 -19.15 -5.73
N PRO A 862 29.19 -18.25 -5.26
CA PRO A 862 29.21 -17.72 -3.90
C PRO A 862 29.02 -18.83 -2.84
N ARG A 863 29.79 -18.79 -1.76
CA ARG A 863 29.55 -19.68 -0.60
C ARG A 863 28.31 -19.23 0.18
N SER A 864 27.21 -19.95 -0.02
CA SER A 864 25.97 -19.92 0.76
C SER A 864 25.54 -21.34 1.08
N LEU A 865 24.96 -21.57 2.26
CA LEU A 865 24.36 -22.84 2.63
C LEU A 865 22.85 -22.91 2.32
N GLU A 866 22.22 -21.76 2.08
CA GLU A 866 20.76 -21.58 2.02
C GLU A 866 20.19 -21.50 0.58
N ILE A 867 21.01 -21.71 -0.46
CA ILE A 867 20.54 -21.63 -1.85
C ILE A 867 19.53 -22.77 -2.10
N HIS A 868 18.32 -22.40 -2.50
CA HIS A 868 17.25 -23.30 -2.92
C HIS A 868 17.09 -23.32 -4.43
N ASP A 869 17.23 -22.15 -5.09
CA ASP A 869 16.95 -22.00 -6.52
C ASP A 869 18.20 -21.51 -7.25
N LEU A 870 18.66 -22.27 -8.26
CA LEU A 870 19.87 -21.98 -9.03
C LEU A 870 19.59 -22.04 -10.54
N SER A 871 19.77 -20.92 -11.24
CA SER A 871 19.57 -20.76 -12.69
C SER A 871 20.89 -20.35 -13.35
N ILE A 872 21.49 -21.23 -14.16
CA ILE A 872 22.75 -20.97 -14.87
C ILE A 872 22.53 -21.16 -16.37
N LYS A 873 22.67 -20.09 -17.15
CA LYS A 873 22.36 -20.09 -18.58
C LYS A 873 23.46 -19.41 -19.41
N ASN A 874 23.81 -19.98 -20.56
CA ASN A 874 24.74 -19.39 -21.54
C ASN A 874 26.11 -18.94 -20.93
N CYS A 875 26.72 -19.78 -20.09
CA CYS A 875 27.90 -19.48 -19.27
C CYS A 875 29.15 -20.31 -19.66
N GLU A 876 29.72 -20.04 -20.83
CA GLU A 876 30.89 -20.74 -21.44
C GLU A 876 32.27 -20.55 -20.78
N SER A 877 32.38 -20.03 -19.56
CA SER A 877 33.65 -20.02 -18.80
C SER A 877 33.49 -20.38 -17.32
N LEU A 878 32.25 -20.58 -16.86
CA LEU A 878 31.95 -20.83 -15.46
C LEU A 878 32.45 -22.23 -15.08
N LYS A 879 32.94 -22.39 -13.84
CA LYS A 879 33.52 -23.65 -13.35
C LYS A 879 33.02 -23.94 -11.94
N LEU A 880 32.19 -24.97 -11.82
CA LEU A 880 31.53 -25.31 -10.56
C LEU A 880 32.45 -26.03 -9.55
N LEU A 881 33.46 -26.78 -10.01
CA LEU A 881 34.11 -27.85 -9.20
C LEU A 881 35.66 -27.82 -9.16
N GLN A 882 36.35 -26.70 -9.44
CA GLN A 882 37.82 -26.76 -9.63
C GLN A 882 38.68 -27.04 -8.36
N HIS A 883 38.10 -27.15 -7.16
CA HIS A 883 38.84 -27.42 -5.89
C HIS A 883 38.13 -28.42 -4.94
N LEU A 884 38.03 -29.68 -5.37
CA LEU A 884 37.36 -30.81 -4.69
C LEU A 884 37.98 -31.32 -3.36
N GLU A 885 38.69 -30.48 -2.59
CA GLU A 885 39.18 -30.87 -1.25
C GLU A 885 38.36 -30.28 -0.09
N GLN A 886 37.64 -29.16 -0.27
CA GLN A 886 36.87 -28.52 0.83
C GLN A 886 35.57 -27.80 0.42
N GLU A 887 35.18 -27.74 -0.86
CA GLU A 887 33.99 -26.98 -1.30
C GLU A 887 32.98 -27.87 -2.03
N GLU A 888 31.84 -28.08 -1.38
CA GLU A 888 30.67 -28.83 -1.87
C GLU A 888 29.67 -27.87 -2.57
N LEU A 889 28.79 -28.38 -3.42
CA LEU A 889 27.62 -27.60 -3.84
C LEU A 889 26.68 -27.34 -2.64
N PRO A 890 25.85 -26.28 -2.67
CA PRO A 890 24.88 -26.01 -1.61
C PRO A 890 23.89 -27.18 -1.43
N ARG A 891 23.99 -27.88 -0.29
CA ARG A 891 23.21 -29.11 0.01
C ARG A 891 21.68 -28.92 0.05
N LEU A 892 21.18 -27.67 0.01
CA LEU A 892 19.77 -27.32 0.15
C LEU A 892 19.09 -26.90 -1.18
N ILE A 893 19.74 -27.07 -2.33
CA ILE A 893 19.13 -26.78 -3.65
C ILE A 893 17.89 -27.67 -3.86
N ARG A 894 16.80 -27.04 -4.32
CA ARG A 894 15.51 -27.64 -4.65
C ARG A 894 15.19 -27.53 -6.14
N SER A 895 15.51 -26.40 -6.77
CA SER A 895 15.29 -26.19 -8.21
C SER A 895 16.61 -25.81 -8.89
N LEU A 896 17.01 -26.58 -9.90
CA LEU A 896 18.23 -26.37 -10.67
C LEU A 896 17.89 -26.25 -12.16
N LYS A 897 18.20 -25.10 -12.76
CA LYS A 897 18.09 -24.89 -14.20
C LYS A 897 19.46 -24.64 -14.85
N ILE A 898 19.74 -25.36 -15.93
CA ILE A 898 20.97 -25.25 -16.73
C ILE A 898 20.59 -25.08 -18.20
N GLU A 899 21.02 -24.00 -18.85
CA GLU A 899 20.79 -23.77 -20.29
C GLU A 899 22.08 -23.47 -21.05
N GLY A 900 22.34 -24.11 -22.18
CA GLY A 900 23.44 -23.74 -23.08
C GLY A 900 24.84 -23.75 -22.44
N CYS A 901 25.10 -24.67 -21.50
CA CYS A 901 26.36 -24.77 -20.75
C CYS A 901 26.98 -26.17 -20.85
N TYR A 902 28.28 -26.26 -21.12
CA TYR A 902 29.02 -27.54 -21.00
C TYR A 902 29.04 -28.08 -19.57
N LEU A 903 28.78 -27.23 -18.57
CA LEU A 903 28.77 -27.56 -17.14
C LEU A 903 27.81 -28.69 -16.77
N VAL A 904 26.84 -29.03 -17.62
CA VAL A 904 25.93 -30.16 -17.42
C VAL A 904 26.69 -31.48 -17.17
N GLU A 905 27.83 -31.70 -17.84
CA GLU A 905 28.66 -32.89 -17.66
C GLU A 905 29.21 -32.96 -16.23
N SER A 906 29.85 -31.90 -15.75
CA SER A 906 30.35 -31.82 -14.38
C SER A 906 29.26 -31.86 -13.30
N VAL A 907 28.04 -31.39 -13.61
CA VAL A 907 26.89 -31.53 -12.69
C VAL A 907 26.42 -32.97 -12.62
N CYS A 908 26.30 -33.66 -13.77
CA CYS A 908 25.98 -35.09 -13.83
C CYS A 908 27.04 -35.96 -13.12
N GLU A 909 28.33 -35.68 -13.32
CA GLU A 909 29.43 -36.33 -12.60
C GLU A 909 29.30 -36.16 -11.08
N ALA A 910 29.08 -34.92 -10.61
CA ALA A 910 28.99 -34.63 -9.18
C ALA A 910 27.73 -35.22 -8.51
N MET A 911 26.62 -35.32 -9.25
CA MET A 911 25.43 -36.06 -8.78
C MET A 911 25.74 -37.56 -8.62
N ALA A 912 26.52 -38.16 -9.51
CA ALA A 912 26.90 -39.58 -9.44
C ALA A 912 27.92 -39.86 -8.32
N MET A 913 29.00 -39.07 -8.19
CA MET A 913 30.14 -39.37 -7.30
C MET A 913 29.82 -39.55 -5.81
N TYR A 914 28.65 -39.11 -5.35
CA TYR A 914 28.29 -39.03 -3.92
C TYR A 914 27.03 -39.84 -3.54
N ASN A 915 26.60 -40.84 -4.33
CA ASN A 915 25.53 -41.79 -3.93
C ASN A 915 24.24 -41.08 -3.42
N ASN A 916 23.72 -40.08 -4.15
CA ASN A 916 22.58 -39.22 -3.78
C ASN A 916 22.74 -38.32 -2.53
N ASP A 917 23.84 -38.39 -1.76
CA ASP A 917 24.11 -37.47 -0.63
C ASP A 917 24.48 -36.02 -1.08
N PHE A 918 24.71 -35.80 -2.38
CA PHE A 918 25.14 -34.50 -2.93
C PHE A 918 24.06 -33.41 -2.85
N THR A 919 22.82 -33.77 -3.20
CA THR A 919 21.67 -32.85 -3.32
C THR A 919 20.37 -33.51 -2.82
N PRO A 920 20.29 -33.94 -1.55
CA PRO A 920 19.16 -34.71 -0.99
C PRO A 920 17.84 -33.93 -0.86
N CYS A 921 17.76 -32.73 -1.44
CA CYS A 921 16.60 -31.85 -1.44
C CYS A 921 16.19 -31.39 -2.85
N LEU A 922 16.87 -31.85 -3.92
CA LEU A 922 16.57 -31.44 -5.30
C LEU A 922 15.22 -32.02 -5.72
N GLU A 923 14.23 -31.16 -5.94
CA GLU A 923 12.87 -31.53 -6.36
C GLU A 923 12.64 -31.29 -7.86
N GLU A 924 13.34 -30.34 -8.47
CA GLU A 924 13.19 -29.94 -9.87
C GLU A 924 14.54 -29.79 -10.57
N LEU A 925 14.66 -30.35 -11.78
CA LEU A 925 15.81 -30.23 -12.66
C LEU A 925 15.37 -29.90 -14.09
N SER A 926 15.84 -28.77 -14.63
CA SER A 926 15.57 -28.30 -16.00
C SER A 926 16.88 -28.14 -16.76
N ILE A 927 17.07 -28.87 -17.86
CA ILE A 927 18.27 -28.82 -18.69
C ILE A 927 17.85 -28.47 -20.13
N SER A 928 18.42 -27.40 -20.70
CA SER A 928 18.05 -26.90 -22.03
C SER A 928 19.28 -26.63 -22.91
N SER A 929 19.15 -26.86 -24.22
CA SER A 929 20.08 -26.37 -25.26
C SER A 929 21.56 -26.77 -25.07
N CYS A 930 21.85 -27.88 -24.37
CA CYS A 930 23.22 -28.29 -24.04
C CYS A 930 23.83 -29.22 -25.10
N SER A 931 25.12 -29.00 -25.41
CA SER A 931 25.88 -29.73 -26.44
C SER A 931 26.75 -30.87 -25.91
N SER A 932 27.09 -30.87 -24.61
CA SER A 932 27.73 -32.02 -23.96
C SER A 932 26.77 -33.22 -23.87
N SER A 933 27.32 -34.43 -23.73
CA SER A 933 26.49 -35.63 -23.51
C SER A 933 25.93 -35.65 -22.10
N ILE A 934 24.62 -35.81 -21.97
CA ILE A 934 23.92 -35.92 -20.68
C ILE A 934 23.77 -37.40 -20.36
N SER A 935 24.38 -37.85 -19.26
CA SER A 935 24.22 -39.22 -18.75
C SER A 935 24.06 -39.22 -17.23
N PHE A 936 23.28 -40.17 -16.70
CA PHE A 936 23.06 -40.34 -15.27
C PHE A 936 23.48 -41.77 -14.85
N PRO A 937 24.79 -42.08 -14.82
CA PRO A 937 25.27 -43.47 -14.75
C PRO A 937 24.90 -44.21 -13.45
N GLU A 938 24.76 -43.49 -12.33
CA GLU A 938 24.35 -44.06 -11.04
C GLU A 938 22.88 -43.77 -10.66
N GLY A 939 22.12 -43.09 -11.55
CA GLY A 939 20.71 -42.75 -11.33
C GLY A 939 20.42 -41.25 -11.23
N LEU A 940 19.11 -40.92 -11.16
CA LEU A 940 18.59 -39.63 -10.72
C LEU A 940 18.42 -39.58 -9.18
N PRO A 941 18.50 -38.41 -8.53
CA PRO A 941 18.32 -38.28 -7.08
C PRO A 941 16.93 -38.71 -6.60
N ASP A 942 16.89 -39.39 -5.44
CA ASP A 942 15.65 -39.92 -4.85
C ASP A 942 14.66 -38.83 -4.38
N SER A 943 15.06 -37.56 -4.32
CA SER A 943 14.18 -36.42 -4.02
C SER A 943 13.47 -35.83 -5.24
N LEU A 944 13.90 -36.18 -6.46
CA LEU A 944 13.52 -35.50 -7.69
C LEU A 944 12.06 -35.81 -8.09
N LYS A 945 11.26 -34.76 -8.29
CA LYS A 945 9.83 -34.81 -8.67
C LYS A 945 9.60 -34.38 -10.12
N THR A 946 10.36 -33.41 -10.62
CA THR A 946 10.23 -32.86 -11.97
C THR A 946 11.57 -32.91 -12.70
N LEU A 947 11.59 -33.52 -13.89
CA LEU A 947 12.72 -33.48 -14.82
C LEU A 947 12.27 -32.95 -16.18
N GLU A 948 12.89 -31.87 -16.64
CA GLU A 948 12.72 -31.28 -17.97
C GLU A 948 14.06 -31.33 -18.71
N ILE A 949 14.08 -31.90 -19.92
CA ILE A 949 15.25 -31.90 -20.81
C ILE A 949 14.80 -31.44 -22.21
N SER A 950 15.41 -30.37 -22.75
CA SER A 950 15.00 -29.79 -24.04
C SER A 950 16.17 -29.39 -24.94
N TYR A 951 16.05 -29.59 -26.25
CA TYR A 951 17.04 -29.24 -27.27
C TYR A 951 18.49 -29.71 -27.00
N CYS A 952 18.69 -30.85 -26.32
CA CYS A 952 20.01 -31.39 -25.99
C CYS A 952 20.43 -32.50 -26.95
N GLU A 953 21.67 -32.48 -27.46
CA GLU A 953 22.05 -33.36 -28.58
C GLU A 953 22.20 -34.84 -28.21
N ASN A 954 22.72 -35.16 -27.03
CA ASN A 954 22.98 -36.54 -26.58
C ASN A 954 22.44 -36.75 -25.16
N LEU A 955 21.63 -37.79 -24.97
CA LEU A 955 20.96 -38.10 -23.71
C LEU A 955 20.88 -39.62 -23.48
N GLU A 956 21.47 -40.08 -22.38
CA GLU A 956 21.47 -41.48 -21.95
C GLU A 956 20.82 -41.65 -20.58
N PHE A 957 19.69 -42.38 -20.54
CA PHE A 957 19.01 -42.74 -19.30
C PHE A 957 19.51 -44.08 -18.73
N PRO A 958 19.73 -44.19 -17.40
CA PRO A 958 20.06 -45.46 -16.77
C PRO A 958 18.90 -46.45 -16.86
N GLN A 959 19.19 -47.67 -17.32
CA GLN A 959 18.19 -48.74 -17.52
C GLN A 959 18.06 -49.71 -16.33
N GLN A 960 18.69 -49.43 -15.18
CA GLN A 960 18.86 -50.40 -14.08
C GLN A 960 18.38 -49.90 -12.70
N TYR A 961 17.89 -48.66 -12.58
CA TYR A 961 17.47 -48.04 -11.31
C TYR A 961 15.98 -47.66 -11.33
N TYR A 962 15.38 -47.58 -10.14
CA TYR A 962 13.98 -47.21 -9.94
C TYR A 962 13.89 -45.86 -9.21
N HIS A 963 13.31 -44.85 -9.86
CA HIS A 963 13.18 -43.49 -9.34
C HIS A 963 11.75 -43.26 -8.81
N VAL A 964 11.57 -43.54 -7.52
CA VAL A 964 10.25 -43.65 -6.88
C VAL A 964 9.55 -42.30 -6.65
N SER A 965 10.27 -41.18 -6.73
CA SER A 965 9.74 -39.83 -6.46
C SER A 965 9.34 -39.03 -7.69
N LEU A 966 9.73 -39.45 -8.91
CA LEU A 966 9.53 -38.65 -10.12
C LEU A 966 8.04 -38.63 -10.52
N GLU A 967 7.43 -37.44 -10.47
CA GLU A 967 6.02 -37.22 -10.81
C GLU A 967 5.83 -36.64 -12.23
N SER A 968 6.82 -35.91 -12.75
CA SER A 968 6.78 -35.22 -14.04
C SER A 968 8.09 -35.40 -14.82
N LEU A 969 7.98 -35.86 -16.07
CA LEU A 969 9.08 -36.00 -17.01
C LEU A 969 8.72 -35.33 -18.34
N GLN A 970 9.57 -34.42 -18.80
CA GLN A 970 9.42 -33.72 -20.08
C GLN A 970 10.71 -33.87 -20.89
N ILE A 971 10.61 -34.37 -22.13
CA ILE A 971 11.75 -34.53 -23.04
C ILE A 971 11.38 -33.95 -24.41
N ILE A 972 12.02 -32.86 -24.82
CA ILE A 972 11.64 -32.08 -26.02
C ILE A 972 12.84 -31.99 -26.96
N GLU A 973 12.72 -32.52 -28.18
CA GLU A 973 13.73 -32.42 -29.26
C GLU A 973 15.14 -32.83 -28.78
N SER A 974 15.23 -33.87 -27.91
CA SER A 974 16.46 -34.27 -27.18
C SER A 974 16.79 -35.78 -27.20
N CYS A 975 16.11 -36.59 -28.02
CA CYS A 975 16.25 -38.06 -27.99
C CYS A 975 17.14 -38.64 -29.10
N ASN A 976 18.13 -37.90 -29.63
CA ASN A 976 18.87 -38.37 -30.82
C ASN A 976 19.62 -39.70 -30.61
N SER A 977 20.02 -40.00 -29.37
CA SER A 977 20.74 -41.22 -29.00
C SER A 977 19.89 -42.23 -28.20
N LEU A 978 18.65 -41.87 -27.83
CA LEU A 978 17.78 -42.66 -26.95
C LEU A 978 16.81 -43.54 -27.76
N ALA A 979 17.22 -44.77 -28.08
CA ALA A 979 16.41 -45.70 -28.86
C ALA A 979 15.21 -46.32 -28.10
N THR A 980 15.32 -46.46 -26.77
CA THR A 980 14.30 -47.12 -25.92
C THR A 980 14.18 -46.46 -24.54
N LEU A 981 12.96 -46.23 -24.06
CA LEU A 981 12.69 -45.68 -22.72
C LEU A 981 11.80 -46.63 -21.91
N GLY A 982 12.29 -47.13 -20.78
CA GLY A 982 11.51 -48.00 -19.88
C GLY A 982 10.76 -47.19 -18.83
N ILE A 983 9.42 -47.15 -18.90
CA ILE A 983 8.60 -46.44 -17.89
C ILE A 983 8.57 -47.20 -16.55
N GLU A 984 8.95 -48.47 -16.57
CA GLU A 984 9.17 -49.32 -15.39
C GLU A 984 10.10 -48.68 -14.34
N ALA A 985 11.05 -47.84 -14.75
CA ALA A 985 11.94 -47.11 -13.86
C ALA A 985 11.25 -45.98 -13.08
N PHE A 986 10.04 -45.55 -13.45
CA PHE A 986 9.38 -44.34 -12.92
C PHE A 986 7.96 -44.65 -12.36
N PRO A 987 7.84 -45.41 -11.26
CA PRO A 987 6.56 -45.94 -10.79
C PRO A 987 5.55 -44.89 -10.27
N SER A 988 5.99 -43.65 -10.00
CA SER A 988 5.13 -42.56 -9.50
C SER A 988 4.76 -41.52 -10.57
N LEU A 989 5.12 -41.76 -11.84
CA LEU A 989 5.00 -40.77 -12.91
C LEU A 989 3.54 -40.44 -13.27
N LYS A 990 3.18 -39.16 -13.16
CA LYS A 990 1.83 -38.61 -13.45
C LYS A 990 1.79 -37.89 -14.78
N ILE A 991 2.84 -37.12 -15.09
CA ILE A 991 2.98 -36.33 -16.31
C ILE A 991 4.17 -36.87 -17.10
N LEU A 992 3.92 -37.22 -18.36
CA LEU A 992 4.97 -37.56 -19.31
C LEU A 992 4.70 -36.80 -20.61
N ILE A 993 5.61 -35.91 -20.98
CA ILE A 993 5.61 -35.20 -22.26
C ILE A 993 6.86 -35.62 -23.02
N ILE A 994 6.69 -36.10 -24.25
CA ILE A 994 7.79 -36.32 -25.17
C ILE A 994 7.43 -35.66 -26.50
N GLU A 995 8.23 -34.69 -26.94
CA GLU A 995 8.05 -33.97 -28.20
C GLU A 995 9.31 -34.07 -29.09
N GLY A 996 9.15 -34.21 -30.40
CA GLY A 996 10.26 -34.10 -31.37
C GLY A 996 11.33 -35.20 -31.31
N CYS A 997 11.05 -36.32 -30.65
CA CYS A 997 12.03 -37.39 -30.45
C CYS A 997 12.03 -38.42 -31.59
N GLU A 998 12.74 -38.13 -32.68
CA GLU A 998 12.70 -38.94 -33.92
C GLU A 998 13.30 -40.35 -33.79
N ASN A 999 14.37 -40.54 -33.00
CA ASN A 999 15.08 -41.83 -32.87
C ASN A 999 14.53 -42.77 -31.79
N LEU A 1000 13.49 -42.38 -31.04
CA LEU A 1000 12.88 -43.20 -29.99
C LEU A 1000 11.94 -44.26 -30.60
N GLN A 1001 12.38 -45.52 -30.61
CA GLN A 1001 11.70 -46.62 -31.32
C GLN A 1001 10.66 -47.34 -30.46
N SER A 1002 10.83 -47.40 -29.14
CA SER A 1002 9.87 -48.07 -28.25
C SER A 1002 9.89 -47.54 -26.81
N VAL A 1003 8.76 -47.72 -26.14
CA VAL A 1003 8.53 -47.36 -24.73
C VAL A 1003 7.88 -48.55 -24.02
N SER A 1004 8.49 -49.06 -22.94
CA SER A 1004 8.01 -50.27 -22.25
C SER A 1004 7.09 -49.98 -21.05
N GLU A 1005 5.89 -50.57 -21.09
CA GLU A 1005 4.87 -50.53 -20.02
C GLU A 1005 4.89 -51.84 -19.20
N GLY A 1006 5.87 -52.02 -18.32
CA GLY A 1006 5.89 -53.16 -17.38
C GLY A 1006 4.91 -53.02 -16.21
N GLY A 1007 3.62 -52.91 -16.52
CA GLY A 1007 2.52 -52.96 -15.53
C GLY A 1007 2.21 -51.66 -14.78
N VAL A 1008 2.96 -50.57 -15.02
CA VAL A 1008 2.65 -49.24 -14.45
C VAL A 1008 1.42 -48.64 -15.14
N THR A 1009 0.38 -48.32 -14.37
CA THR A 1009 -0.89 -47.77 -14.90
C THR A 1009 -0.88 -46.23 -14.92
N LEU A 1010 -0.40 -45.64 -16.01
CA LEU A 1010 -0.32 -44.18 -16.17
C LEU A 1010 -1.70 -43.50 -16.14
N HIS A 1011 -1.94 -42.66 -15.14
CA HIS A 1011 -3.26 -42.10 -14.84
C HIS A 1011 -3.63 -40.83 -15.65
N VAL A 1012 -3.52 -40.93 -16.98
CA VAL A 1012 -4.12 -40.02 -17.99
C VAL A 1012 -3.70 -38.54 -17.91
N SER A 1013 -2.42 -38.26 -18.16
CA SER A 1013 -2.00 -37.02 -18.85
C SER A 1013 -0.73 -37.18 -19.70
N THR A 1014 -0.42 -38.40 -20.16
CA THR A 1014 0.72 -38.65 -21.06
C THR A 1014 0.44 -38.08 -22.45
N ILE A 1015 1.29 -37.16 -22.90
CA ILE A 1015 1.12 -36.42 -24.15
C ILE A 1015 2.37 -36.63 -25.02
N LEU A 1016 2.26 -37.52 -25.99
CA LEU A 1016 3.31 -37.83 -26.96
C LEU A 1016 3.06 -37.03 -28.25
N TRP A 1017 3.94 -36.08 -28.57
CA TRP A 1017 3.87 -35.24 -29.77
C TRP A 1017 4.99 -35.63 -30.74
N LYS A 1018 4.62 -36.11 -31.93
CA LYS A 1018 5.54 -36.19 -33.10
C LYS A 1018 6.82 -37.01 -32.85
N ALA A 1019 6.69 -38.26 -32.41
CA ALA A 1019 7.76 -39.26 -32.41
C ALA A 1019 7.53 -40.27 -33.55
N SER A 1020 8.13 -40.01 -34.72
CA SER A 1020 7.79 -40.63 -36.01
C SER A 1020 7.97 -42.15 -36.11
N ASN A 1021 8.77 -42.75 -35.22
CA ASN A 1021 9.20 -44.15 -35.28
C ASN A 1021 8.70 -45.01 -34.10
N LEU A 1022 7.79 -44.48 -33.27
CA LEU A 1022 7.53 -45.01 -31.93
C LEU A 1022 6.49 -46.14 -31.92
N ILE A 1023 6.94 -47.37 -31.61
CA ILE A 1023 6.08 -48.53 -31.40
C ILE A 1023 5.50 -48.49 -29.98
N ALA A 1024 4.31 -47.88 -29.84
CA ALA A 1024 3.61 -47.76 -28.58
C ALA A 1024 3.00 -49.09 -28.10
N SER A 1025 3.11 -49.36 -26.80
CA SER A 1025 2.40 -50.42 -26.08
C SER A 1025 0.95 -50.01 -25.74
N LYS A 1026 0.15 -50.93 -25.17
CA LYS A 1026 -1.32 -50.80 -25.05
C LYS A 1026 -1.78 -49.93 -23.86
N GLY A 1027 -1.47 -48.64 -23.92
CA GLY A 1027 -2.00 -47.64 -22.99
C GLY A 1027 -1.87 -46.20 -23.50
N LEU A 1028 -0.76 -45.91 -24.16
CA LEU A 1028 -0.38 -44.58 -24.66
C LEU A 1028 -1.29 -44.10 -25.82
N ARG A 1029 -1.65 -42.81 -25.82
CA ARG A 1029 -2.30 -42.13 -26.95
C ARG A 1029 -1.31 -41.17 -27.61
N SER A 1030 -0.83 -41.53 -28.80
CA SER A 1030 -0.17 -40.58 -29.70
C SER A 1030 -1.21 -39.62 -30.29
N PHE A 1031 -0.87 -38.34 -30.39
CA PHE A 1031 -1.66 -37.35 -31.12
C PHE A 1031 -0.88 -36.87 -32.34
N GLU A 1032 -1.37 -37.18 -33.53
CA GLU A 1032 -0.92 -36.58 -34.78
C GLU A 1032 -1.67 -35.26 -35.05
N TRP A 1033 -1.04 -34.36 -35.79
CA TRP A 1033 -1.52 -33.00 -36.00
C TRP A 1033 -2.63 -32.91 -37.06
N GLU A 1034 -3.87 -32.67 -36.62
CA GLU A 1034 -4.83 -31.87 -37.40
C GLU A 1034 -5.47 -30.78 -36.52
N ASN A 1035 -5.23 -29.51 -36.92
CA ASN A 1035 -5.93 -28.30 -36.47
C ASN A 1035 -5.96 -27.97 -34.96
N PHE A 1036 -4.87 -27.36 -34.45
CA PHE A 1036 -4.95 -26.42 -33.33
C PHE A 1036 -4.50 -25.02 -33.73
N SER A 1037 -4.96 -23.97 -33.03
CA SER A 1037 -4.99 -22.60 -33.57
C SER A 1037 -3.63 -21.92 -33.72
N LEU A 1038 -3.40 -21.32 -34.90
CA LEU A 1038 -2.22 -20.54 -35.29
C LEU A 1038 -1.79 -19.42 -34.31
N ARG A 1039 -2.68 -18.95 -33.41
CA ARG A 1039 -2.37 -17.85 -32.48
C ARG A 1039 -1.22 -18.14 -31.51
N THR A 1040 -1.14 -19.36 -30.95
CA THR A 1040 -0.08 -19.70 -29.99
C THR A 1040 1.29 -19.78 -30.66
N MET A 1041 1.32 -20.39 -31.86
CA MET A 1041 2.51 -20.49 -32.70
C MET A 1041 2.99 -19.10 -33.17
N MET A 1042 2.09 -18.20 -33.55
CA MET A 1042 2.43 -16.81 -33.87
C MET A 1042 3.11 -16.08 -32.70
N ASN A 1043 2.67 -16.28 -31.46
CA ASN A 1043 3.26 -15.59 -30.30
C ASN A 1043 4.68 -16.09 -29.99
N SER A 1044 4.93 -17.41 -30.01
CA SER A 1044 6.29 -17.94 -29.82
C SER A 1044 7.24 -17.55 -30.96
N LEU A 1045 6.73 -17.45 -32.19
CA LEU A 1045 7.49 -16.94 -33.33
C LEU A 1045 7.75 -15.43 -33.25
N LEU A 1046 6.81 -14.61 -32.77
CA LEU A 1046 7.02 -13.17 -32.58
C LEU A 1046 8.20 -12.91 -31.62
N ASN A 1047 8.25 -13.64 -30.51
CA ASN A 1047 9.33 -13.55 -29.53
C ASN A 1047 10.67 -14.06 -30.11
N ARG A 1048 10.67 -15.12 -30.95
CA ARG A 1048 11.90 -15.57 -31.65
C ARG A 1048 12.34 -14.66 -32.81
N TRP A 1049 11.45 -13.84 -33.37
CA TRP A 1049 11.78 -12.90 -34.47
C TRP A 1049 12.30 -11.54 -33.99
N THR A 1050 11.83 -11.04 -32.85
CA THR A 1050 12.30 -9.76 -32.28
C THR A 1050 13.79 -9.80 -31.93
N SER A 1051 14.23 -10.79 -31.14
CA SER A 1051 15.65 -10.97 -30.77
C SER A 1051 16.57 -11.16 -31.99
N ARG A 1052 16.13 -11.89 -33.01
CA ARG A 1052 16.93 -12.10 -34.25
C ARG A 1052 17.02 -10.86 -35.15
N MET A 1053 16.01 -9.98 -35.16
CA MET A 1053 16.07 -8.76 -35.95
C MET A 1053 17.01 -7.70 -35.36
N GLN A 1054 17.11 -7.58 -34.03
CA GLN A 1054 18.05 -6.65 -33.40
C GLN A 1054 19.52 -6.99 -33.74
N GLY A 1055 19.90 -8.27 -33.64
CA GLY A 1055 21.24 -8.74 -34.05
C GLY A 1055 21.54 -8.54 -35.54
N LEU A 1056 20.57 -8.73 -36.43
CA LEU A 1056 20.74 -8.54 -37.87
C LEU A 1056 20.78 -7.05 -38.29
N ILE A 1057 20.12 -6.15 -37.56
CA ILE A 1057 20.22 -4.71 -37.79
C ILE A 1057 21.62 -4.20 -37.40
N LEU A 1058 22.19 -4.69 -36.29
CA LEU A 1058 23.58 -4.39 -35.90
C LEU A 1058 24.58 -4.87 -36.97
N LEU A 1059 24.49 -6.14 -37.40
CA LEU A 1059 25.36 -6.68 -38.45
C LEU A 1059 25.28 -5.89 -39.77
N LYS A 1060 24.09 -5.42 -40.16
CA LYS A 1060 23.91 -4.64 -41.39
C LYS A 1060 24.59 -3.26 -41.35
N ASN A 1061 24.77 -2.68 -40.16
CA ASN A 1061 25.49 -1.42 -39.97
C ASN A 1061 27.02 -1.61 -39.89
N CYS A 1062 27.53 -2.79 -39.55
CA CYS A 1062 28.97 -3.09 -39.58
C CYS A 1062 29.52 -3.26 -41.01
N PHE A 1063 28.73 -3.82 -41.92
CA PHE A 1063 29.20 -4.17 -43.28
C PHE A 1063 29.15 -3.03 -44.32
N SER A 1064 28.62 -1.85 -43.97
CA SER A 1064 28.40 -0.74 -44.91
C SER A 1064 29.64 0.14 -45.18
N ASN A 1065 30.76 -0.05 -44.47
CA ASN A 1065 31.88 0.90 -44.44
C ASN A 1065 33.25 0.38 -44.91
N GLN A 1066 33.37 -0.82 -45.50
CA GLN A 1066 34.64 -1.29 -46.09
C GLN A 1066 34.68 -1.16 -47.62
N LYS A 1067 35.40 -0.14 -48.11
CA LYS A 1067 35.85 -0.04 -49.50
C LYS A 1067 37.16 -0.82 -49.68
N ILE A 1068 37.15 -1.90 -50.47
CA ILE A 1068 38.34 -2.58 -50.98
C ILE A 1068 38.14 -2.79 -52.51
N PRO A 1069 39.16 -2.59 -53.38
CA PRO A 1069 38.94 -2.21 -54.77
C PRO A 1069 38.81 -3.36 -55.79
N SER A 1070 38.45 -2.99 -57.01
CA SER A 1070 38.25 -3.83 -58.19
C SER A 1070 39.52 -4.54 -58.70
N GLY A 1071 39.34 -5.80 -59.13
CA GLY A 1071 40.24 -6.58 -59.99
C GLY A 1071 39.42 -7.59 -60.78
#